data_AF-T1P9S3-F1
#
_entry.id   AF-T1P9S3-F1
#
_cell.length_a   1.000
_cell.length_b   1.000
_cell.length_c   1.000
_cell.angle_alpha   90.00
_cell.angle_beta   90.00
_cell.angle_gamma   90.00
#
_symmetry.space_group_name_H-M   'P 1'
#
loop_
_entity.id
_entity.type
_entity.pdbx_description
1 polymer ?
#
loop_
_entity_poly.entity_id
_entity_poly.type
_entity_poly.pdbx_seq_one_letter_code
_entity_poly.pdbx_strand_id
1 'polypeptide(L)'
;MNSIVEVDAHITFSTSRKIATSFRDQQLYDIFLLSCNLLVTARDNSKTINFMDEAQQAYVNLISHVLRLTKNCLSFDFIGSSTDESSDDMNSVQIPASWRPAFLDPNTLKLFFDLYQILPNGLASYSLSCLVQMTSVRRSLFSNSERNKFLTHLVEGVKNILVNLHGLRDPDNYHEFCRLLARLKSNYQLGELIAVPCYPEALALIAKFTVESLQMWQFAPNSVHYLLTLWQRMVASVPYVKSPEPHLLGTYTPEVTKAYVESRLNAVPAIVNDHMDDPLDDLCMVLQQLEQLSVIERCEYDKTCSLLVRHFDQKASEYESLLQTPNADPINVTIHELQLTWLVYIIGSAIVGRLTVNSNDDHDTMDAELIIRVFQLMRLTDARLPQAGCEKLELAILSFLEQVRKMNISEQTQKPNVYKRLNEVFGISDEQMLLSFINRKIITNLKFWGHSEQIITKTLMLLSDLSVHFNSVRKLAKLEEVQFMLTHHTSEHFPFLGTNSSLTEMRCRTMFYTSLGRLLMFDLGEDEERFYSFLNPLTNQFESLGPVLMDANSFPNEEAKKAIIGLARDLRGLAQPLTSRVPYTMLFEWLYYSDYLPMLIRAVELWAHDPAVTTPVLKLFAELLHCRTQRLQGNVSSPMGILLFREASKLICIYGNRILHLDVPRDQQYPMRLKGISVCFTILKNALGGNYVNFGVFKLYGDDTLDNVLNIAAKMIMSIQQNDLLEYPKLASSYFNLLNCLSQEHISFLAGLEPGAFVYILESLSKGFTALDSTIYITCCSILDSIISYIFKQLQLKMSTFPNKKLRSLTPENARFLEVVKMNSDILQNMMSTLMNNVMAEDCKNQWSMSKPLLVLILLYEDYFRTLKENILRAQPIEKQQIMAQCFEDLMNGIERNVSTKNKEKFIHNLSSFRRDVVNLPKMSNYSAENSYQIYSENNYSVSV
;
A
#
# COMPACT_ATOMS: atom_id res chain seq x y z
N MET A 1 -13.88 6.74 18.90
CA MET A 1 -13.69 5.53 19.73
C MET A 1 -15.00 4.77 19.73
N ASN A 2 -15.12 3.72 18.91
CA ASN A 2 -16.26 2.81 18.94
C ASN A 2 -15.85 1.56 19.69
N SER A 3 -16.38 1.39 20.90
CA SER A 3 -16.34 0.14 21.64
C SER A 3 -17.14 -0.90 20.86
N ILE A 4 -16.44 -1.80 20.17
CA ILE A 4 -17.02 -3.03 19.65
C ILE A 4 -17.46 -3.83 20.88
N VAL A 5 -18.78 -3.95 21.04
CA VAL A 5 -19.40 -4.76 22.08
C VAL A 5 -18.95 -6.21 21.89
N GLU A 6 -18.37 -6.80 22.93
CA GLU A 6 -17.71 -8.13 23.00
C GLU A 6 -18.63 -9.36 22.72
N VAL A 7 -19.75 -9.22 22.00
CA VAL A 7 -20.74 -10.29 21.85
C VAL A 7 -20.62 -11.07 20.52
N ASP A 8 -19.87 -10.58 19.52
CA ASP A 8 -19.81 -11.20 18.18
C ASP A 8 -18.60 -12.12 17.93
N ALA A 9 -18.04 -12.76 18.98
CA ALA A 9 -16.89 -13.66 18.83
C ALA A 9 -17.19 -15.02 18.15
N HIS A 10 -18.45 -15.32 17.82
CA HIS A 10 -18.88 -16.65 17.32
C HIS A 10 -19.53 -16.67 15.93
N ILE A 11 -19.69 -15.53 15.25
CA ILE A 11 -20.30 -15.48 13.91
C ILE A 11 -19.19 -15.35 12.86
N THR A 12 -19.05 -16.36 11.99
CA THR A 12 -18.11 -16.26 10.85
C THR A 12 -18.51 -15.12 9.92
N PHE A 13 -17.54 -14.43 9.32
CA PHE A 13 -17.75 -13.29 8.41
C PHE A 13 -18.80 -13.57 7.31
N SER A 14 -18.80 -14.79 6.78
CA SER A 14 -19.78 -15.32 5.81
C SER A 14 -21.18 -15.49 6.38
N THR A 15 -21.32 -15.94 7.63
CA THR A 15 -22.62 -16.02 8.30
C THR A 15 -23.20 -14.62 8.52
N SER A 16 -22.36 -13.66 8.94
CA SER A 16 -22.72 -12.24 9.01
C SER A 16 -23.15 -11.69 7.65
N ARG A 17 -22.42 -12.00 6.57
CA ARG A 17 -22.78 -11.61 5.20
C ARG A 17 -24.10 -12.22 4.72
N LYS A 18 -24.37 -13.49 5.05
CA LYS A 18 -25.64 -14.15 4.71
C LYS A 18 -26.82 -13.57 5.50
N ILE A 19 -26.64 -13.29 6.79
CA ILE A 19 -27.65 -12.59 7.61
C ILE A 19 -27.92 -11.21 7.03
N ALA A 20 -26.87 -10.43 6.72
CA ALA A 20 -26.97 -9.13 6.09
C ALA A 20 -27.71 -9.19 4.74
N THR A 21 -27.40 -10.19 3.90
CA THR A 21 -28.08 -10.40 2.61
C THR A 21 -29.55 -10.76 2.79
N SER A 22 -29.87 -11.63 3.76
CA SER A 22 -31.26 -12.01 4.07
C SER A 22 -32.05 -10.81 4.61
N PHE A 23 -31.46 -10.02 5.49
CA PHE A 23 -32.07 -8.81 6.04
C PHE A 23 -32.34 -7.76 4.96
N ARG A 24 -31.37 -7.55 4.05
CA ARG A 24 -31.48 -6.67 2.88
C ARG A 24 -32.69 -7.03 2.02
N ASP A 25 -32.89 -8.32 1.74
CA ASP A 25 -33.92 -8.79 0.81
C ASP A 25 -35.31 -8.89 1.46
N GLN A 26 -35.39 -9.11 2.77
CA GLN A 26 -36.67 -9.38 3.46
C GLN A 26 -37.24 -8.21 4.27
N GLN A 27 -36.40 -7.34 4.85
CA GLN A 27 -36.84 -6.38 5.87
C GLN A 27 -36.40 -4.94 5.59
N LEU A 28 -35.21 -4.76 4.99
CA LEU A 28 -34.62 -3.43 4.83
C LEU A 28 -35.48 -2.49 3.96
N TYR A 29 -36.17 -3.02 2.95
CA TYR A 29 -37.05 -2.22 2.09
C TYR A 29 -38.27 -1.69 2.86
N ASP A 30 -38.89 -2.53 3.68
CA ASP A 30 -40.07 -2.15 4.47
C ASP A 30 -39.71 -1.11 5.53
N ILE A 31 -38.53 -1.23 6.14
CA ILE A 31 -37.98 -0.23 7.07
C ILE A 31 -37.77 1.11 6.36
N PHE A 32 -37.23 1.10 5.14
CA PHE A 32 -37.06 2.32 4.33
C PHE A 32 -38.40 2.97 3.95
N LEU A 33 -39.41 2.18 3.57
CA LEU A 33 -40.75 2.72 3.27
C LEU A 33 -41.41 3.31 4.52
N LEU A 34 -41.27 2.64 5.67
CA LEU A 34 -41.77 3.14 6.94
C LEU A 34 -41.12 4.48 7.30
N SER A 35 -39.80 4.60 7.15
CA SER A 35 -39.09 5.84 7.45
C SER A 35 -39.54 6.98 6.53
N CYS A 36 -39.72 6.72 5.23
CA CYS A 36 -40.27 7.68 4.27
C CYS A 36 -41.69 8.14 4.67
N ASN A 37 -42.58 7.23 5.07
CA ASN A 37 -43.95 7.58 5.48
C ASN A 37 -43.98 8.45 6.75
N LEU A 38 -43.10 8.16 7.72
CA LEU A 38 -42.94 8.98 8.91
C LEU A 38 -42.42 10.38 8.56
N LEU A 39 -41.49 10.48 7.60
CA LEU A 39 -40.98 11.77 7.11
C LEU A 39 -42.01 12.57 6.32
N VAL A 40 -42.89 11.94 5.54
CA VAL A 40 -44.03 12.61 4.91
C VAL A 40 -44.95 13.23 5.97
N THR A 41 -45.27 12.45 7.00
CA THR A 41 -46.09 12.93 8.13
C THR A 41 -45.39 14.09 8.85
N ALA A 42 -44.08 14.01 9.03
CA ALA A 42 -43.29 15.09 9.63
C ALA A 42 -43.27 16.37 8.77
N ARG A 43 -43.16 16.23 7.44
CA ARG A 43 -43.24 17.35 6.49
C ARG A 43 -44.60 18.04 6.58
N ASP A 44 -45.69 17.27 6.58
CA ASP A 44 -47.04 17.83 6.56
C ASP A 44 -47.38 18.55 7.90
N ASN A 45 -46.85 18.05 9.02
CA ASN A 45 -46.97 18.65 10.35
C ASN A 45 -45.99 19.80 10.63
N SER A 46 -45.04 20.08 9.72
CA SER A 46 -44.00 21.09 9.93
C SER A 46 -44.53 22.51 10.15
N LYS A 47 -45.70 22.84 9.60
CA LYS A 47 -46.32 24.17 9.75
C LYS A 47 -46.81 24.47 11.16
N THR A 48 -46.95 23.45 12.01
CA THR A 48 -47.44 23.55 13.39
C THR A 48 -46.32 23.44 14.44
N ILE A 49 -45.07 23.24 14.01
CA ILE A 49 -43.94 22.94 14.89
C ILE A 49 -43.04 24.16 15.01
N ASN A 50 -42.74 24.54 16.24
CA ASN A 50 -41.73 25.54 16.55
C ASN A 50 -40.44 24.82 16.95
N PHE A 51 -39.46 24.78 16.04
CA PHE A 51 -38.19 24.08 16.22
C PHE A 51 -37.31 24.63 17.38
N MET A 52 -37.73 25.70 18.04
CA MET A 52 -37.05 26.32 19.19
C MET A 52 -37.71 26.01 20.55
N ASP A 53 -38.85 25.30 20.57
CA ASP A 53 -39.59 24.98 21.79
C ASP A 53 -39.07 23.70 22.47
N GLU A 54 -38.69 23.77 23.75
CA GLU A 54 -38.17 22.62 24.53
C GLU A 54 -39.21 21.49 24.65
N ALA A 55 -40.50 21.82 24.65
CA ALA A 55 -41.57 20.82 24.69
C ALA A 55 -41.65 19.97 23.40
N GLN A 56 -41.14 20.50 22.28
CA GLN A 56 -41.17 19.84 20.96
C GLN A 56 -39.82 19.21 20.58
N GLN A 57 -38.81 19.32 21.44
CA GLN A 57 -37.47 18.78 21.22
C GLN A 57 -37.45 17.25 21.03
N ALA A 58 -38.36 16.53 21.70
CA ALA A 58 -38.54 15.09 21.50
C ALA A 58 -38.98 14.75 20.06
N TYR A 59 -39.81 15.58 19.45
CA TYR A 59 -40.27 15.41 18.06
C TYR A 59 -39.16 15.74 17.06
N VAL A 60 -38.36 16.78 17.33
CA VAL A 60 -37.17 17.13 16.54
C VAL A 60 -36.13 16.00 16.57
N ASN A 61 -35.91 15.39 17.73
CA ASN A 61 -35.05 14.21 17.88
C ASN A 61 -35.61 13.00 17.11
N LEU A 62 -36.93 12.79 17.14
CA LEU A 62 -37.56 11.73 16.35
C LEU A 62 -37.31 11.93 14.86
N ILE A 63 -37.48 13.14 14.32
CA ILE A 63 -37.15 13.45 12.92
C ILE A 63 -35.68 13.15 12.62
N SER A 64 -34.77 13.56 13.51
CA SER A 64 -33.32 13.28 13.38
C SER A 64 -33.03 11.79 13.29
N HIS A 65 -33.63 10.99 14.18
CA HIS A 65 -33.47 9.53 14.19
C HIS A 65 -34.07 8.87 12.95
N VAL A 66 -35.22 9.35 12.46
CA VAL A 66 -35.84 8.82 11.24
C VAL A 66 -35.02 9.17 9.99
N LEU A 67 -34.45 10.38 9.91
CA LEU A 67 -33.53 10.77 8.84
C LEU A 67 -32.25 9.93 8.86
N ARG A 68 -31.66 9.71 10.04
CA ARG A 68 -30.49 8.82 10.22
C ARG A 68 -30.82 7.38 9.84
N LEU A 69 -31.99 6.88 10.22
CA LEU A 69 -32.47 5.55 9.83
C LEU A 69 -32.56 5.44 8.31
N THR A 70 -33.16 6.45 7.66
CA THR A 70 -33.30 6.50 6.20
C THR A 70 -31.94 6.53 5.51
N LYS A 71 -31.02 7.37 6.00
CA LYS A 71 -29.62 7.42 5.51
C LYS A 71 -28.95 6.05 5.64
N ASN A 72 -29.04 5.41 6.80
CA ASN A 72 -28.43 4.10 7.04
C ASN A 72 -29.03 3.00 6.14
N CYS A 73 -30.33 3.07 5.83
CA CYS A 73 -30.96 2.15 4.89
C CYS A 73 -30.41 2.33 3.46
N LEU A 74 -30.20 3.58 3.04
CA LEU A 74 -29.65 3.89 1.71
C LEU A 74 -28.13 3.62 1.62
N SER A 75 -27.41 3.74 2.73
CA SER A 75 -25.97 3.49 2.85
C SER A 75 -25.61 2.03 3.19
N PHE A 76 -26.59 1.13 3.20
CA PHE A 76 -26.36 -0.30 3.48
C PHE A 76 -25.39 -0.91 2.46
N ASP A 77 -24.48 -1.80 2.89
CA ASP A 77 -23.60 -2.53 1.99
C ASP A 77 -24.37 -3.64 1.25
N PHE A 78 -24.97 -3.28 0.12
CA PHE A 78 -25.77 -4.19 -0.69
C PHE A 78 -24.94 -5.31 -1.34
N ILE A 79 -23.61 -5.18 -1.46
CA ILE A 79 -22.74 -6.08 -2.24
C ILE A 79 -21.87 -6.96 -1.32
N GLY A 80 -21.64 -6.56 -0.08
CA GLY A 80 -20.72 -7.24 0.85
C GLY A 80 -19.25 -6.92 0.55
N SER A 81 -19.00 -5.73 -0.01
CA SER A 81 -17.68 -5.14 -0.07
C SER A 81 -17.72 -3.95 0.89
N SER A 82 -17.06 -4.07 2.04
CA SER A 82 -16.83 -2.93 2.93
C SER A 82 -15.99 -1.91 2.17
N THR A 83 -16.65 -1.06 1.39
CA THR A 83 -16.01 0.08 0.74
C THR A 83 -15.78 1.09 1.84
N ASP A 84 -14.52 1.28 2.16
CA ASP A 84 -14.06 2.33 3.05
C ASP A 84 -14.64 3.66 2.56
N GLU A 85 -15.39 4.38 3.39
CA GLU A 85 -15.95 5.71 3.04
C GLU A 85 -14.83 6.72 2.71
N SER A 86 -13.57 6.41 3.06
CA SER A 86 -12.37 7.17 2.72
C SER A 86 -11.74 6.83 1.36
N SER A 87 -12.26 5.82 0.63
CA SER A 87 -11.73 5.46 -0.69
C SER A 87 -12.28 6.36 -1.80
N ASP A 88 -11.39 6.87 -2.65
CA ASP A 88 -11.63 7.83 -3.76
C ASP A 88 -12.66 7.36 -4.82
N ASP A 89 -13.05 6.10 -4.77
CA ASP A 89 -14.03 5.54 -5.67
C ASP A 89 -15.44 5.95 -5.23
N MET A 90 -15.94 7.03 -5.82
CA MET A 90 -17.36 7.41 -5.89
C MET A 90 -18.19 6.31 -6.56
N ASN A 91 -18.29 5.15 -5.92
CA ASN A 91 -18.94 3.96 -6.43
C ASN A 91 -20.46 4.14 -6.38
N SER A 92 -21.12 3.63 -7.41
CA SER A 92 -22.58 3.62 -7.48
C SER A 92 -23.16 2.63 -6.47
N VAL A 93 -24.17 3.04 -5.72
CA VAL A 93 -24.92 2.18 -4.80
C VAL A 93 -25.72 1.17 -5.62
N GLN A 94 -25.49 -0.11 -5.38
CA GLN A 94 -26.16 -1.22 -6.10
C GLN A 94 -27.40 -1.70 -5.35
N ILE A 95 -28.44 -0.88 -5.38
CA ILE A 95 -29.72 -1.21 -4.74
C ILE A 95 -30.42 -2.37 -5.50
N PRO A 96 -31.05 -3.33 -4.80
CA PRO A 96 -31.86 -4.38 -5.39
C PRO A 96 -32.98 -3.84 -6.30
N ALA A 97 -33.31 -4.59 -7.35
CA ALA A 97 -34.36 -4.20 -8.30
C ALA A 97 -35.75 -4.07 -7.67
N SER A 98 -36.01 -4.74 -6.54
CA SER A 98 -37.25 -4.63 -5.79
C SER A 98 -37.54 -3.22 -5.27
N TRP A 99 -36.50 -2.39 -5.06
CA TRP A 99 -36.66 -1.02 -4.58
C TRP A 99 -36.97 -0.02 -5.69
N ARG A 100 -36.88 -0.43 -6.97
CA ARG A 100 -37.10 0.44 -8.14
C ARG A 100 -38.37 1.31 -8.04
N PRO A 101 -39.54 0.81 -7.57
CA PRO A 101 -40.75 1.62 -7.46
C PRO A 101 -40.58 2.88 -6.60
N ALA A 102 -39.84 2.78 -5.48
CA ALA A 102 -39.66 3.90 -4.56
C ALA A 102 -38.84 5.06 -5.18
N PHE A 103 -37.92 4.76 -6.09
CA PHE A 103 -37.10 5.77 -6.80
C PHE A 103 -37.76 6.32 -8.06
N LEU A 104 -38.75 5.61 -8.62
CA LEU A 104 -39.53 6.08 -9.75
C LEU A 104 -40.64 7.04 -9.35
N ASP A 105 -41.11 6.98 -8.10
CA ASP A 105 -42.08 7.94 -7.58
C ASP A 105 -41.41 9.33 -7.42
N PRO A 106 -41.84 10.36 -8.19
CA PRO A 106 -41.29 11.70 -8.06
C PRO A 106 -41.51 12.31 -6.68
N ASN A 107 -42.50 11.83 -5.91
CA ASN A 107 -42.77 12.31 -4.56
C ASN A 107 -41.66 11.97 -3.57
N THR A 108 -40.96 10.85 -3.75
CA THR A 108 -39.86 10.44 -2.85
C THR A 108 -38.70 11.40 -2.92
N LEU A 109 -38.27 11.78 -4.13
CA LEU A 109 -37.18 12.75 -4.32
C LEU A 109 -37.62 14.14 -3.83
N LYS A 110 -38.85 14.53 -4.16
CA LYS A 110 -39.43 15.81 -3.74
C LYS A 110 -39.51 15.94 -2.22
N LEU A 111 -39.85 14.86 -1.50
CA LEU A 111 -39.90 14.84 -0.03
C LEU A 111 -38.59 15.35 0.59
N PHE A 112 -37.44 14.85 0.16
CA PHE A 112 -36.15 15.27 0.76
C PHE A 112 -35.76 16.69 0.37
N PHE A 113 -36.13 17.17 -0.82
CA PHE A 113 -35.97 18.59 -1.18
C PHE A 113 -36.90 19.50 -0.37
N ASP A 114 -38.15 19.10 -0.13
CA ASP A 114 -39.09 19.83 0.71
C ASP A 114 -38.59 19.88 2.16
N LEU A 115 -38.13 18.74 2.70
CA LEU A 115 -37.57 18.64 4.06
C LEU A 115 -36.33 19.51 4.23
N TYR A 116 -35.46 19.59 3.23
CA TYR A 116 -34.30 20.49 3.26
C TYR A 116 -34.69 21.96 3.42
N GLN A 117 -35.78 22.40 2.79
CA GLN A 117 -36.25 23.79 2.88
C GLN A 117 -36.97 24.11 4.20
N ILE A 118 -37.51 23.08 4.86
CA ILE A 118 -38.37 23.22 6.04
C ILE A 118 -37.57 23.07 7.34
N LEU A 119 -36.56 22.20 7.35
CA LEU A 119 -35.83 21.82 8.56
C LEU A 119 -34.72 22.82 8.93
N PRO A 120 -34.41 22.99 10.24
CA PRO A 120 -33.30 23.83 10.67
C PRO A 120 -31.93 23.27 10.28
N ASN A 121 -30.92 24.14 10.29
CA ASN A 121 -29.51 23.77 10.07
C ASN A 121 -29.09 22.65 11.04
N GLY A 122 -28.37 21.65 10.54
CA GLY A 122 -28.04 20.41 11.26
C GLY A 122 -29.00 19.23 11.03
N LEU A 123 -30.30 19.46 10.80
CA LEU A 123 -31.23 18.42 10.33
C LEU A 123 -31.36 18.39 8.80
N ALA A 124 -31.26 19.58 8.20
CA ALA A 124 -31.21 19.74 6.75
C ALA A 124 -30.04 18.95 6.12
N SER A 125 -28.91 18.82 6.81
CA SER A 125 -27.73 18.07 6.33
C SER A 125 -28.02 16.58 6.16
N TYR A 126 -28.80 15.96 7.05
CA TYR A 126 -29.22 14.56 6.88
C TYR A 126 -30.18 14.37 5.69
N SER A 127 -31.00 15.38 5.39
CA SER A 127 -31.85 15.35 4.19
C SER A 127 -31.00 15.42 2.91
N LEU A 128 -29.97 16.26 2.88
CA LEU A 128 -28.98 16.29 1.81
C LEU A 128 -28.20 14.98 1.72
N SER A 129 -27.76 14.39 2.83
CA SER A 129 -27.10 13.07 2.82
C SER A 129 -27.99 11.98 2.20
N CYS A 130 -29.30 12.00 2.46
CA CYS A 130 -30.23 11.08 1.81
C CYS A 130 -30.26 11.32 0.30
N LEU A 131 -30.35 12.59 -0.14
CA LEU A 131 -30.28 12.95 -1.57
C LEU A 131 -28.97 12.50 -2.22
N VAL A 132 -27.82 12.65 -1.55
CA VAL A 132 -26.51 12.19 -2.03
C VAL A 132 -26.55 10.69 -2.33
N GLN A 133 -27.12 9.88 -1.43
CA GLN A 133 -27.24 8.44 -1.62
C GLN A 133 -28.24 8.09 -2.73
N MET A 134 -29.37 8.80 -2.83
CA MET A 134 -30.34 8.63 -3.91
C MET A 134 -29.75 8.97 -5.29
N THR A 135 -28.95 10.02 -5.40
CA THR A 135 -28.19 10.33 -6.62
C THR A 135 -27.12 9.28 -6.91
N SER A 136 -26.60 8.63 -5.87
CA SER A 136 -25.59 7.59 -5.97
C SER A 136 -26.12 6.24 -6.47
N VAL A 137 -27.43 6.08 -6.67
CA VAL A 137 -28.04 4.85 -7.21
C VAL A 137 -27.59 4.56 -8.65
N ARG A 138 -27.21 3.31 -8.91
CA ARG A 138 -26.69 2.88 -10.21
C ARG A 138 -27.71 3.12 -11.35
N ARG A 139 -27.27 3.77 -12.42
CA ARG A 139 -28.07 4.07 -13.62
C ARG A 139 -28.80 2.86 -14.23
N SER A 140 -28.27 1.64 -14.08
CA SER A 140 -28.86 0.41 -14.63
C SER A 140 -30.19 0.03 -13.99
N LEU A 141 -30.53 0.61 -12.84
CA LEU A 141 -31.84 0.41 -12.19
C LEU A 141 -33.00 0.95 -13.04
N PHE A 142 -32.75 2.02 -13.80
CA PHE A 142 -33.74 2.78 -14.55
C PHE A 142 -33.69 2.47 -16.06
N SER A 143 -34.84 2.54 -16.75
CA SER A 143 -34.88 2.57 -18.22
C SER A 143 -34.46 3.95 -18.77
N ASN A 144 -34.12 4.07 -20.07
CA ASN A 144 -33.63 5.35 -20.63
C ASN A 144 -34.61 6.53 -20.46
N SER A 145 -35.92 6.29 -20.61
CA SER A 145 -36.95 7.32 -20.43
C SER A 145 -37.16 7.70 -18.96
N GLU A 146 -37.10 6.72 -18.06
CA GLU A 146 -37.18 6.94 -16.61
C GLU A 146 -35.97 7.71 -16.08
N ARG A 147 -34.76 7.43 -16.59
CA ARG A 147 -33.53 8.16 -16.22
C ARG A 147 -33.68 9.65 -16.47
N ASN A 148 -34.16 10.02 -17.66
CA ASN A 148 -34.31 11.44 -18.01
C ASN A 148 -35.33 12.12 -17.07
N LYS A 149 -36.46 11.48 -16.78
CA LYS A 149 -37.44 12.00 -15.81
C LYS A 149 -36.83 12.18 -14.42
N PHE A 150 -36.12 11.18 -13.89
CA PHE A 150 -35.47 11.25 -12.58
C PHE A 150 -34.42 12.37 -12.53
N LEU A 151 -33.54 12.43 -13.54
CA LEU A 151 -32.52 13.47 -13.67
C LEU A 151 -33.12 14.88 -13.75
N THR A 152 -34.21 15.05 -14.49
CA THR A 152 -34.88 16.36 -14.60
C THR A 152 -35.35 16.86 -13.23
N HIS A 153 -35.98 16.01 -12.42
CA HIS A 153 -36.42 16.40 -11.07
C HIS A 153 -35.23 16.67 -10.14
N LEU A 154 -34.15 15.89 -10.26
CA LEU A 154 -32.95 16.06 -9.46
C LEU A 154 -32.21 17.38 -9.77
N VAL A 155 -32.00 17.68 -11.06
CA VAL A 155 -31.34 18.91 -11.51
C VAL A 155 -32.19 20.14 -11.17
N GLU A 156 -33.51 20.05 -11.31
CA GLU A 156 -34.43 21.12 -10.91
C GLU A 156 -34.36 21.39 -9.39
N GLY A 157 -34.30 20.34 -8.57
CA GLY A 157 -34.12 20.46 -7.12
C GLY A 157 -32.79 21.13 -6.75
N VAL A 158 -31.69 20.72 -7.39
CA VAL A 158 -30.36 21.34 -7.21
C VAL A 158 -30.37 22.80 -7.65
N LYS A 159 -30.99 23.12 -8.79
CA LYS A 159 -31.15 24.49 -9.28
C LYS A 159 -31.88 25.36 -8.26
N ASN A 160 -32.98 24.85 -7.68
CA ASN A 160 -33.75 25.59 -6.68
C ASN A 160 -32.95 25.87 -5.40
N ILE A 161 -32.09 24.96 -4.97
CA ILE A 161 -31.17 25.20 -3.84
C ILE A 161 -30.18 26.33 -4.19
N LEU A 162 -29.60 26.29 -5.39
CA LEU A 162 -28.63 27.30 -5.84
C LEU A 162 -29.23 28.70 -6.04
N VAL A 163 -30.49 28.79 -6.47
CA VAL A 163 -31.19 30.08 -6.60
C VAL A 163 -31.48 30.70 -5.24
N ASN A 164 -31.93 29.90 -4.27
CA ASN A 164 -32.33 30.40 -2.96
C ASN A 164 -31.17 30.56 -1.97
N LEU A 165 -30.03 29.88 -2.20
CA LEU A 165 -28.87 29.81 -1.32
C LEU A 165 -29.20 29.44 0.14
N HIS A 166 -30.34 28.77 0.34
CA HIS A 166 -30.86 28.44 1.65
C HIS A 166 -29.97 27.42 2.35
N GLY A 167 -29.59 27.66 3.61
CA GLY A 167 -28.84 26.70 4.44
C GLY A 167 -27.35 26.53 4.11
N LEU A 168 -26.84 27.06 2.99
CA LEU A 168 -25.46 26.85 2.53
C LEU A 168 -24.37 27.65 3.27
N ARG A 169 -24.76 28.51 4.23
CA ARG A 169 -23.81 29.15 5.16
C ARG A 169 -23.34 28.20 6.26
N ASP A 170 -24.09 27.13 6.49
CA ASP A 170 -23.76 26.10 7.47
C ASP A 170 -22.74 25.10 6.88
N PRO A 171 -21.63 24.80 7.56
CA PRO A 171 -20.57 23.93 7.02
C PRO A 171 -21.04 22.53 6.65
N ASP A 172 -21.93 21.92 7.44
CA ASP A 172 -22.42 20.55 7.21
C ASP A 172 -23.32 20.48 5.98
N ASN A 173 -24.25 21.42 5.86
CA ASN A 173 -25.11 21.54 4.68
C ASN A 173 -24.28 21.81 3.42
N TYR A 174 -23.31 22.72 3.51
CA TYR A 174 -22.42 23.04 2.41
C TYR A 174 -21.61 21.81 1.95
N HIS A 175 -21.05 21.05 2.89
CA HIS A 175 -20.30 19.83 2.59
C HIS A 175 -21.17 18.77 1.88
N GLU A 176 -22.35 18.46 2.43
CA GLU A 176 -23.26 17.47 1.82
C GLU A 176 -23.78 17.93 0.46
N PHE A 177 -23.98 19.24 0.26
CA PHE A 177 -24.37 19.77 -1.03
C PHE A 177 -23.24 19.65 -2.07
N CYS A 178 -21.98 19.90 -1.71
CA CYS A 178 -20.84 19.64 -2.58
C CYS A 178 -20.73 18.15 -2.95
N ARG A 179 -20.98 17.24 -2.00
CA ARG A 179 -21.06 15.79 -2.27
C ARG A 179 -22.18 15.46 -3.25
N LEU A 180 -23.36 16.08 -3.11
CA LEU A 180 -24.50 15.89 -4.01
C LEU A 180 -24.11 16.28 -5.44
N LEU A 181 -23.49 17.45 -5.62
CA LEU A 181 -23.01 17.94 -6.90
C LEU A 181 -22.01 16.97 -7.55
N ALA A 182 -21.01 16.48 -6.81
CA ALA A 182 -20.06 15.49 -7.32
C ALA A 182 -20.72 14.19 -7.81
N ARG A 183 -21.78 13.74 -7.12
CA ARG A 183 -22.50 12.52 -7.46
C ARG A 183 -23.37 12.66 -8.71
N LEU A 184 -23.82 13.86 -9.07
CA LEU A 184 -24.63 14.10 -10.29
C LEU A 184 -23.97 13.54 -11.55
N LYS A 185 -22.68 13.82 -11.75
CA LYS A 185 -21.94 13.38 -12.93
C LYS A 185 -21.34 11.98 -12.81
N SER A 186 -21.17 11.49 -11.58
CA SER A 186 -20.48 10.24 -11.30
C SER A 186 -21.21 9.01 -11.85
N ASN A 187 -22.55 9.05 -11.84
CA ASN A 187 -23.39 7.91 -12.24
C ASN A 187 -23.97 8.01 -13.65
N TYR A 188 -24.19 9.23 -14.13
CA TYR A 188 -24.90 9.51 -15.37
C TYR A 188 -23.94 10.02 -16.45
N GLN A 189 -24.27 9.74 -17.71
CA GLN A 189 -23.45 10.21 -18.84
C GLN A 189 -23.66 11.71 -19.05
N LEU A 190 -22.62 12.41 -19.51
CA LEU A 190 -22.72 13.85 -19.77
C LEU A 190 -23.82 14.17 -20.80
N GLY A 191 -23.99 13.32 -21.83
CA GLY A 191 -25.07 13.49 -22.81
C GLY A 191 -26.48 13.37 -22.21
N GLU A 192 -26.67 12.60 -21.13
CA GLU A 192 -27.95 12.49 -20.43
C GLU A 192 -28.24 13.76 -19.60
N LEU A 193 -27.20 14.39 -19.05
CA LEU A 193 -27.33 15.66 -18.31
C LEU A 193 -27.62 16.84 -19.25
N ILE A 194 -26.96 16.90 -20.40
CA ILE A 194 -27.19 17.96 -21.40
C ILE A 194 -28.65 17.94 -21.88
N ALA A 195 -29.22 16.74 -22.08
CA ALA A 195 -30.61 16.58 -22.53
C ALA A 195 -31.68 17.01 -21.51
N VAL A 196 -31.29 17.45 -20.30
CA VAL A 196 -32.21 17.98 -19.30
C VAL A 196 -32.56 19.44 -19.65
N PRO A 197 -33.85 19.82 -19.74
CA PRO A 197 -34.25 21.15 -20.20
C PRO A 197 -33.64 22.33 -19.43
N CYS A 198 -33.44 22.19 -18.12
CA CYS A 198 -32.87 23.24 -17.26
C CYS A 198 -31.33 23.16 -17.08
N TYR A 199 -30.64 22.31 -17.86
CA TYR A 199 -29.19 22.14 -17.77
C TYR A 199 -28.39 23.45 -17.95
N PRO A 200 -28.67 24.32 -18.94
CA PRO A 200 -27.90 25.55 -19.14
C PRO A 200 -27.92 26.49 -17.93
N GLU A 201 -29.10 26.70 -17.35
CA GLU A 201 -29.29 27.54 -16.16
C GLU A 201 -28.64 26.90 -14.93
N ALA A 202 -28.85 25.60 -14.73
CA ALA A 202 -28.28 24.87 -13.60
C ALA A 202 -26.75 24.88 -13.65
N LEU A 203 -26.15 24.68 -14.82
CA LEU A 203 -24.70 24.71 -14.98
C LEU A 203 -24.12 26.11 -14.68
N ALA A 204 -24.77 27.16 -15.16
CA ALA A 204 -24.34 28.54 -14.87
C ALA A 204 -24.34 28.84 -13.36
N LEU A 205 -25.37 28.36 -12.64
CA LEU A 205 -25.44 28.49 -11.19
C LEU A 205 -24.39 27.64 -10.46
N ILE A 206 -24.14 26.41 -10.92
CA ILE A 206 -23.08 25.55 -10.38
C ILE A 206 -21.70 26.19 -10.58
N ALA A 207 -21.45 26.80 -11.74
CA ALA A 207 -20.21 27.53 -12.02
C ALA A 207 -20.02 28.71 -11.08
N LYS A 208 -21.05 29.56 -10.94
CA LYS A 208 -21.03 30.69 -10.01
C LYS A 208 -20.78 30.23 -8.57
N PHE A 209 -21.50 29.22 -8.11
CA PHE A 209 -21.31 28.63 -6.78
C PHE A 209 -19.91 28.07 -6.59
N THR A 210 -19.35 27.38 -7.58
CA THR A 210 -17.99 26.85 -7.53
C THR A 210 -16.96 27.97 -7.41
N VAL A 211 -17.11 29.05 -8.19
CA VAL A 211 -16.20 30.21 -8.14
C VAL A 211 -16.23 30.88 -6.75
N GLU A 212 -17.41 31.15 -6.21
CA GLU A 212 -17.56 31.73 -4.86
C GLU A 212 -17.00 30.80 -3.78
N SER A 213 -17.25 29.50 -3.91
CA SER A 213 -16.74 28.45 -3.01
C SER A 213 -15.22 28.37 -3.00
N LEU A 214 -14.58 28.48 -4.17
CA LEU A 214 -13.12 28.48 -4.28
C LEU A 214 -12.48 29.72 -3.67
N GLN A 215 -13.14 30.88 -3.77
CA GLN A 215 -12.69 32.13 -3.14
C GLN A 215 -12.80 32.07 -1.61
N MET A 216 -13.78 31.35 -1.06
CA MET A 216 -13.92 31.10 0.37
C MET A 216 -13.12 29.89 0.87
N TRP A 217 -11.82 29.86 0.55
CA TRP A 217 -10.93 28.72 0.84
C TRP A 217 -10.83 28.36 2.33
N GLN A 218 -11.17 29.28 3.24
CA GLN A 218 -11.13 29.10 4.69
C GLN A 218 -12.27 28.22 5.24
N PHE A 219 -13.38 28.10 4.51
CA PHE A 219 -14.62 27.56 5.10
C PHE A 219 -14.72 26.03 5.09
N ALA A 220 -14.16 25.33 4.09
CA ALA A 220 -14.14 23.86 4.05
C ALA A 220 -13.18 23.31 2.96
N PRO A 221 -11.92 22.98 3.29
CA PRO A 221 -10.94 22.48 2.32
C PRO A 221 -11.35 21.12 1.72
N ASN A 222 -11.94 20.22 2.54
CA ASN A 222 -12.37 18.90 2.09
C ASN A 222 -13.54 18.95 1.09
N SER A 223 -14.35 20.01 1.12
CA SER A 223 -15.50 20.16 0.21
C SER A 223 -15.08 20.55 -1.20
N VAL A 224 -13.93 21.23 -1.36
CA VAL A 224 -13.40 21.67 -2.65
C VAL A 224 -13.09 20.47 -3.56
N HIS A 225 -12.59 19.38 -2.98
CA HIS A 225 -12.32 18.12 -3.69
C HIS A 225 -13.55 17.63 -4.47
N TYR A 226 -14.75 17.69 -3.88
CA TYR A 226 -15.98 17.24 -4.55
C TYR A 226 -16.37 18.12 -5.74
N LEU A 227 -16.19 19.43 -5.61
CA LEU A 227 -16.45 20.37 -6.70
C LEU A 227 -15.47 20.14 -7.86
N LEU A 228 -14.17 20.01 -7.56
CA LEU A 228 -13.16 19.71 -8.58
C LEU A 228 -13.42 18.33 -9.23
N THR A 229 -13.82 17.32 -8.47
CA THR A 229 -14.21 16.00 -9.00
C THR A 229 -15.37 16.11 -10.01
N LEU A 230 -16.38 16.95 -9.72
CA LEU A 230 -17.49 17.20 -10.64
C LEU A 230 -16.95 17.72 -11.98
N TRP A 231 -16.19 18.82 -11.93
CA TRP A 231 -15.65 19.47 -13.14
C TRP A 231 -14.70 18.55 -13.91
N GLN A 232 -13.79 17.85 -13.22
CA GLN A 232 -12.89 16.87 -13.82
C GLN A 232 -13.68 15.80 -14.59
N ARG A 233 -14.69 15.18 -13.98
CA ARG A 233 -15.52 14.15 -14.61
C ARG A 233 -16.39 14.69 -15.74
N MET A 234 -16.83 15.94 -15.66
CA MET A 234 -17.56 16.62 -16.75
C MET A 234 -16.64 16.83 -17.96
N VAL A 235 -15.46 17.43 -17.76
CA VAL A 235 -14.48 17.72 -18.82
C VAL A 235 -13.94 16.44 -19.46
N ALA A 236 -13.57 15.44 -18.66
CA ALA A 236 -13.09 14.14 -19.17
C ALA A 236 -14.12 13.42 -20.06
N SER A 237 -15.41 13.73 -19.90
CA SER A 237 -16.48 13.14 -20.70
C SER A 237 -16.74 13.85 -22.03
N VAL A 238 -16.20 15.06 -22.22
CA VAL A 238 -16.45 15.90 -23.41
C VAL A 238 -16.11 15.19 -24.73
N PRO A 239 -14.98 14.49 -24.89
CA PRO A 239 -14.65 13.79 -26.14
C PRO A 239 -15.66 12.72 -26.56
N TYR A 240 -16.46 12.22 -25.61
CA TYR A 240 -17.42 11.15 -25.81
C TYR A 240 -18.85 11.65 -26.04
N VAL A 241 -19.10 12.96 -25.97
CA VAL A 241 -20.43 13.55 -26.16
C VAL A 241 -20.77 13.60 -27.65
N LYS A 242 -21.89 12.97 -28.02
CA LYS A 242 -22.47 13.01 -29.38
C LYS A 242 -23.76 13.84 -29.47
N SER A 243 -24.06 14.64 -28.43
CA SER A 243 -25.29 15.43 -28.35
C SER A 243 -25.26 16.60 -29.34
N PRO A 244 -26.39 16.95 -29.99
CA PRO A 244 -26.48 18.15 -30.83
C PRO A 244 -26.50 19.46 -30.02
N GLU A 245 -26.83 19.39 -28.72
CA GLU A 245 -26.91 20.55 -27.84
C GLU A 245 -25.53 20.91 -27.24
N PRO A 246 -25.22 22.22 -27.08
CA PRO A 246 -23.91 22.67 -26.59
C PRO A 246 -23.73 22.30 -25.12
N HIS A 247 -22.56 21.76 -24.78
CA HIS A 247 -22.24 21.36 -23.40
C HIS A 247 -21.93 22.55 -22.47
N LEU A 248 -21.64 23.74 -23.00
CA LEU A 248 -21.30 24.99 -22.29
C LEU A 248 -20.05 24.96 -21.36
N LEU A 249 -19.44 23.80 -21.16
CA LEU A 249 -18.21 23.64 -20.36
C LEU A 249 -17.04 24.52 -20.82
N GLY A 250 -16.91 24.82 -22.11
CA GLY A 250 -15.84 25.71 -22.61
C GLY A 250 -15.98 27.18 -22.16
N THR A 251 -17.17 27.59 -21.70
CA THR A 251 -17.38 28.93 -21.17
C THR A 251 -16.99 29.02 -19.69
N TYR A 252 -17.46 28.06 -18.89
CA TYR A 252 -17.34 28.12 -17.42
C TYR A 252 -16.06 27.49 -16.87
N THR A 253 -15.47 26.51 -17.56
CA THR A 253 -14.26 25.83 -17.07
C THR A 253 -13.08 26.80 -16.89
N PRO A 254 -12.80 27.72 -17.83
CA PRO A 254 -11.76 28.74 -17.63
C PRO A 254 -12.00 29.65 -16.41
N GLU A 255 -13.27 29.96 -16.09
CA GLU A 255 -13.62 30.77 -14.91
C GLU A 255 -13.34 30.02 -13.61
N VAL A 256 -13.65 28.73 -13.55
CA VAL A 256 -13.36 27.87 -12.39
C VAL A 256 -11.85 27.72 -12.19
N THR A 257 -11.10 27.44 -13.26
CA THR A 257 -9.63 27.37 -13.20
C THR A 257 -9.04 28.69 -12.73
N LYS A 258 -9.52 29.81 -13.26
CA LYS A 258 -9.09 31.15 -12.83
C LYS A 258 -9.35 31.39 -11.33
N ALA A 259 -10.55 31.07 -10.86
CA ALA A 259 -10.90 31.24 -9.46
C ALA A 259 -10.03 30.37 -8.54
N TYR A 260 -9.70 29.13 -8.94
CA TYR A 260 -8.79 28.26 -8.19
C TYR A 260 -7.40 28.88 -8.07
N VAL A 261 -6.80 29.30 -9.20
CA VAL A 261 -5.46 29.89 -9.24
C VAL A 261 -5.41 31.18 -8.40
N GLU A 262 -6.33 32.12 -8.64
CA GLU A 262 -6.36 33.40 -7.92
C GLU A 262 -6.59 33.20 -6.42
N SER A 263 -7.44 32.25 -6.03
CA SER A 263 -7.69 31.93 -4.62
C SER A 263 -6.41 31.46 -3.91
N ARG A 264 -5.65 30.54 -4.51
CA ARG A 264 -4.39 30.05 -3.91
C ARG A 264 -3.33 31.14 -3.83
N LEU A 265 -3.21 32.00 -4.85
CA LEU A 265 -2.26 33.12 -4.83
C LEU A 265 -2.60 34.19 -3.78
N ASN A 266 -3.89 34.49 -3.62
CA ASN A 266 -4.38 35.47 -2.65
C ASN A 266 -4.37 34.93 -1.22
N ALA A 267 -4.40 33.61 -1.03
CA ALA A 267 -4.27 32.98 0.28
C ALA A 267 -2.86 33.16 0.87
N VAL A 268 -1.81 33.16 0.04
CA VAL A 268 -0.41 33.18 0.51
C VAL A 268 -0.09 34.40 1.40
N PRO A 269 -0.42 35.66 1.04
CA PRO A 269 -0.18 36.79 1.93
C PRO A 269 -0.90 36.65 3.29
N ALA A 270 -2.11 36.10 3.32
CA ALA A 270 -2.84 35.86 4.57
C ALA A 270 -2.16 34.75 5.40
N ILE A 271 -1.69 33.69 4.77
CA ILE A 271 -0.96 32.60 5.44
C ILE A 271 0.32 33.12 6.11
N VAL A 272 1.12 33.91 5.39
CA VAL A 272 2.40 34.41 5.90
C VAL A 272 2.22 35.51 6.94
N ASN A 273 1.31 36.46 6.71
CA ASN A 273 1.13 37.59 7.63
C ASN A 273 0.32 37.20 8.88
N ASP A 274 -0.75 36.42 8.71
CA ASP A 274 -1.68 36.07 9.80
C ASP A 274 -1.36 34.71 10.45
N HIS A 275 -0.26 34.05 10.03
CA HIS A 275 0.23 32.76 10.57
C HIS A 275 -0.84 31.65 10.52
N MET A 276 -1.62 31.62 9.43
CA MET A 276 -2.64 30.59 9.20
C MET A 276 -2.00 29.28 8.75
N ASP A 277 -2.70 28.16 8.92
CA ASP A 277 -2.25 26.84 8.44
C ASP A 277 -2.02 26.85 6.92
N ASP A 278 -0.82 26.47 6.49
CA ASP A 278 -0.47 26.43 5.07
C ASP A 278 -1.00 25.12 4.44
N PRO A 279 -1.87 25.17 3.41
CA PRO A 279 -2.33 23.96 2.74
C PRO A 279 -1.20 23.13 2.12
N LEU A 280 -0.03 23.73 1.83
CA LEU A 280 1.14 23.02 1.31
C LEU A 280 1.76 22.06 2.33
N ASP A 281 1.43 22.18 3.61
CA ASP A 281 1.91 21.25 4.65
C ASP A 281 1.23 19.86 4.52
N ASP A 282 0.02 19.81 3.94
CA ASP A 282 -0.63 18.57 3.47
C ASP A 282 -0.49 18.42 1.95
N LEU A 283 0.74 18.14 1.52
CA LEU A 283 1.06 17.95 0.11
C LEU A 283 0.24 16.82 -0.54
N CYS A 284 -0.20 15.82 0.22
CA CYS A 284 -0.97 14.70 -0.35
C CYS A 284 -2.35 15.17 -0.83
N MET A 285 -3.06 15.92 0.00
CA MET A 285 -4.36 16.50 -0.37
C MET A 285 -4.20 17.49 -1.54
N VAL A 286 -3.15 18.31 -1.53
CA VAL A 286 -2.88 19.28 -2.59
C VAL A 286 -2.62 18.59 -3.93
N LEU A 287 -1.77 17.56 -3.95
CA LEU A 287 -1.49 16.80 -5.18
C LEU A 287 -2.75 16.10 -5.73
N GLN A 288 -3.64 15.63 -4.86
CA GLN A 288 -4.93 15.06 -5.26
C GLN A 288 -5.85 16.10 -5.92
N GLN A 289 -5.94 17.31 -5.35
CA GLN A 289 -6.71 18.42 -5.97
C GLN A 289 -6.11 18.82 -7.32
N LEU A 290 -4.78 18.87 -7.43
CA LEU A 290 -4.07 19.19 -8.66
C LEU A 290 -4.23 18.11 -9.73
N GLU A 291 -4.33 16.83 -9.36
CA GLU A 291 -4.66 15.76 -10.30
C GLU A 291 -6.07 15.97 -10.91
N GLN A 292 -7.03 16.40 -10.11
CA GLN A 292 -8.36 16.76 -10.61
C GLN A 292 -8.32 17.99 -11.52
N LEU A 293 -7.58 19.02 -11.09
CA LEU A 293 -7.39 20.25 -11.84
C LEU A 293 -6.70 20.03 -13.19
N SER A 294 -5.78 19.07 -13.28
CA SER A 294 -5.00 18.78 -14.51
C SER A 294 -5.88 18.54 -15.74
N VAL A 295 -7.04 17.91 -15.56
CA VAL A 295 -8.00 17.65 -16.64
C VAL A 295 -8.82 18.90 -16.96
N ILE A 296 -9.20 19.65 -15.91
CA ILE A 296 -10.00 20.87 -15.99
C ILE A 296 -9.24 21.94 -16.79
N GLU A 297 -7.95 22.12 -16.49
CA GLU A 297 -7.05 23.10 -17.13
C GLU A 297 -6.95 22.92 -18.65
N ARG A 298 -7.09 21.69 -19.13
CA ARG A 298 -6.97 21.34 -20.55
C ARG A 298 -8.25 21.62 -21.36
N CYS A 299 -9.36 21.95 -20.70
CA CYS A 299 -10.53 22.49 -21.39
C CYS A 299 -10.26 23.95 -21.76
N GLU A 300 -10.31 24.29 -23.06
CA GLU A 300 -9.99 25.64 -23.56
C GLU A 300 -8.58 26.10 -23.13
N TYR A 301 -7.59 25.24 -23.37
CA TYR A 301 -6.24 25.39 -22.84
C TYR A 301 -5.56 26.72 -23.19
N ASP A 302 -5.89 27.34 -24.33
CA ASP A 302 -5.39 28.67 -24.73
C ASP A 302 -5.63 29.75 -23.65
N LYS A 303 -6.85 29.79 -23.10
CA LYS A 303 -7.25 30.76 -22.06
C LYS A 303 -6.55 30.46 -20.74
N THR A 304 -6.49 29.19 -20.37
CA THR A 304 -5.82 28.73 -19.14
C THR A 304 -4.33 29.02 -19.19
N CYS A 305 -3.66 28.68 -20.29
CA CYS A 305 -2.24 28.93 -20.47
C CYS A 305 -1.92 30.42 -20.43
N SER A 306 -2.70 31.25 -21.13
CA SER A 306 -2.54 32.71 -21.11
C SER A 306 -2.66 33.30 -19.70
N LEU A 307 -3.60 32.76 -18.90
CA LEU A 307 -3.77 33.15 -17.50
C LEU A 307 -2.54 32.77 -16.66
N LEU A 308 -2.08 31.51 -16.75
CA LEU A 308 -0.93 31.00 -15.99
C LEU A 308 0.34 31.78 -16.34
N VAL A 309 0.58 32.04 -17.63
CA VAL A 309 1.68 32.86 -18.12
C VAL A 309 1.64 34.27 -17.51
N ARG A 310 0.48 34.93 -17.53
CA ARG A 310 0.34 36.29 -16.98
C ARG A 310 0.66 36.34 -15.48
N HIS A 311 0.11 35.43 -14.70
CA HIS A 311 0.36 35.40 -13.26
C HIS A 311 1.81 35.01 -12.93
N PHE A 312 2.38 34.06 -13.67
CA PHE A 312 3.77 33.66 -13.48
C PHE A 312 4.74 34.79 -13.81
N ASP A 313 4.61 35.43 -14.98
CA ASP A 313 5.52 36.49 -15.41
C ASP A 313 5.44 37.69 -14.46
N GLN A 314 4.24 38.05 -13.99
CA GLN A 314 4.06 39.10 -12.98
C GLN A 314 4.80 38.76 -11.68
N LYS A 315 4.54 37.57 -11.11
CA LYS A 315 5.12 37.17 -9.81
C LYS A 315 6.61 36.89 -9.87
N ALA A 316 7.10 36.35 -10.99
CA ALA A 316 8.52 36.14 -11.20
C ALA A 316 9.28 37.46 -11.34
N SER A 317 8.71 38.46 -12.04
CA SER A 317 9.31 39.79 -12.18
C SER A 317 9.32 40.56 -10.85
N GLU A 318 8.21 40.50 -10.09
CA GLU A 318 8.13 41.07 -8.74
C GLU A 318 9.19 40.43 -7.83
N TYR A 319 9.31 39.10 -7.85
CA TYR A 319 10.34 38.36 -7.11
C TYR A 319 11.75 38.78 -7.53
N GLU A 320 12.07 38.79 -8.82
CA GLU A 320 13.40 39.19 -9.32
C GLU A 320 13.77 40.62 -8.91
N SER A 321 12.81 41.55 -8.95
CA SER A 321 13.01 42.94 -8.52
C SER A 321 13.31 43.07 -7.03
N LEU A 322 12.62 42.27 -6.19
CA LEU A 322 12.87 42.22 -4.76
C LEU A 322 14.26 41.67 -4.45
N LEU A 323 14.73 40.70 -5.23
CA LEU A 323 16.06 40.11 -5.05
C LEU A 323 17.20 41.05 -5.42
N GLN A 324 16.98 41.96 -6.37
CA GLN A 324 17.95 43.00 -6.72
C GLN A 324 18.01 44.14 -5.68
N THR A 325 17.01 44.23 -4.79
CA THR A 325 16.91 45.29 -3.78
C THR A 325 17.73 44.92 -2.54
N PRO A 326 18.73 45.72 -2.13
CA PRO A 326 19.48 45.48 -0.90
C PRO A 326 18.59 45.66 0.33
N ASN A 327 18.61 44.72 1.27
CA ASN A 327 17.73 44.64 2.45
C ASN A 327 16.22 44.50 2.14
N ALA A 328 15.86 43.71 1.12
CA ALA A 328 14.48 43.33 0.90
C ALA A 328 13.87 42.68 2.16
N ASP A 329 12.61 43.02 2.45
CA ASP A 329 11.86 42.46 3.57
C ASP A 329 11.73 40.93 3.39
N PRO A 330 12.26 40.10 4.31
CA PRO A 330 12.23 38.65 4.19
C PRO A 330 10.81 38.11 4.07
N ILE A 331 9.82 38.76 4.69
CA ILE A 331 8.42 38.35 4.63
C ILE A 331 7.89 38.46 3.19
N ASN A 332 8.19 39.57 2.51
CA ASN A 332 7.78 39.78 1.12
C ASN A 332 8.46 38.79 0.17
N VAL A 333 9.73 38.43 0.44
CA VAL A 333 10.43 37.40 -0.31
C VAL A 333 9.71 36.05 -0.16
N THR A 334 9.39 35.64 1.07
CA THR A 334 8.67 34.39 1.34
C THR A 334 7.28 34.35 0.71
N ILE A 335 6.53 35.47 0.70
CA ILE A 335 5.23 35.55 0.03
C ILE A 335 5.36 35.24 -1.46
N HIS A 336 6.34 35.83 -2.15
CA HIS A 336 6.52 35.59 -3.58
C HIS A 336 7.05 34.18 -3.85
N GLU A 337 7.94 33.64 -3.01
CA GLU A 337 8.41 32.25 -3.11
C GLU A 337 7.25 31.25 -3.00
N LEU A 338 6.32 31.45 -2.05
CA LEU A 338 5.14 30.60 -1.88
C LEU A 338 4.11 30.78 -2.99
N GLN A 339 3.91 32.00 -3.50
CA GLN A 339 3.06 32.23 -4.68
C GLN A 339 3.62 31.51 -5.91
N LEU A 340 4.93 31.59 -6.13
CA LEU A 340 5.61 30.86 -7.20
C LEU A 340 5.56 29.35 -6.97
N THR A 341 5.65 28.88 -5.72
CA THR A 341 5.50 27.46 -5.36
C THR A 341 4.16 26.90 -5.83
N TRP A 342 3.06 27.60 -5.54
CA TRP A 342 1.73 27.23 -6.03
C TRP A 342 1.67 27.21 -7.56
N LEU A 343 2.21 28.24 -8.22
CA LEU A 343 2.21 28.30 -9.68
C LEU A 343 3.01 27.15 -10.30
N VAL A 344 4.16 26.78 -9.74
CA VAL A 344 4.96 25.65 -10.24
C VAL A 344 4.21 24.33 -10.12
N TYR A 345 3.51 24.10 -8.99
CA TYR A 345 2.66 22.91 -8.83
C TYR A 345 1.49 22.87 -9.81
N ILE A 346 0.81 24.00 -10.03
CA ILE A 346 -0.34 24.14 -10.95
C ILE A 346 0.11 23.99 -12.42
N ILE A 347 1.20 24.64 -12.81
CA ILE A 347 1.76 24.47 -14.16
C ILE A 347 2.17 23.01 -14.37
N GLY A 348 2.74 22.40 -13.35
CA GLY A 348 3.08 21.00 -13.32
C GLY A 348 1.89 20.06 -13.55
N SER A 349 0.74 20.33 -12.92
CA SER A 349 -0.50 19.58 -13.17
C SER A 349 -1.00 19.78 -14.60
N ALA A 350 -0.97 21.01 -15.11
CA ALA A 350 -1.39 21.31 -16.49
C ALA A 350 -0.59 20.48 -17.49
N ILE A 351 0.74 20.37 -17.31
CA ILE A 351 1.62 19.57 -18.17
C ILE A 351 1.23 18.09 -18.16
N VAL A 352 1.01 17.48 -16.99
CA VAL A 352 0.58 16.05 -16.92
C VAL A 352 -0.82 15.84 -17.46
N GLY A 353 -1.71 16.81 -17.32
CA GLY A 353 -3.10 16.76 -17.78
C GLY A 353 -3.26 16.34 -19.25
N ARG A 354 -2.25 16.59 -20.10
CA ARG A 354 -2.24 16.13 -21.50
C ARG A 354 -2.31 14.61 -21.67
N LEU A 355 -1.91 13.82 -20.67
CA LEU A 355 -2.02 12.36 -20.75
C LEU A 355 -3.48 11.89 -20.81
N THR A 356 -4.42 12.76 -20.43
CA THR A 356 -5.85 12.46 -20.37
C THR A 356 -6.65 13.02 -21.56
N VAL A 357 -6.09 13.95 -22.34
CA VAL A 357 -6.78 14.67 -23.42
C VAL A 357 -5.90 14.71 -24.67
N ASN A 358 -6.47 14.50 -25.86
CA ASN A 358 -5.73 14.61 -27.12
C ASN A 358 -5.11 16.01 -27.28
N SER A 359 -3.78 16.08 -27.44
CA SER A 359 -3.03 17.33 -27.59
C SER A 359 -2.79 17.67 -29.06
N ASN A 360 -2.93 18.95 -29.42
CA ASN A 360 -2.60 19.49 -30.75
C ASN A 360 -1.23 20.21 -30.75
N ASP A 361 -0.71 20.53 -31.93
CA ASP A 361 0.58 21.24 -32.11
C ASP A 361 0.65 22.59 -31.39
N ASP A 362 -0.47 23.33 -31.32
CA ASP A 362 -0.55 24.60 -30.58
C ASP A 362 -0.41 24.39 -29.06
N HIS A 363 -0.99 23.30 -28.54
CA HIS A 363 -0.87 22.94 -27.12
C HIS A 363 0.57 22.55 -26.77
N ASP A 364 1.31 21.95 -27.70
CA ASP A 364 2.74 21.65 -27.51
C ASP A 364 3.59 22.93 -27.40
N THR A 365 3.25 23.96 -28.20
CA THR A 365 3.92 25.26 -28.11
C THR A 365 3.63 25.94 -26.76
N MET A 366 2.38 25.88 -26.30
CA MET A 366 1.95 26.39 -24.99
C MET A 366 2.63 25.65 -23.82
N ASP A 367 2.69 24.31 -23.87
CA ASP A 367 3.41 23.50 -22.88
C ASP A 367 4.89 23.91 -22.79
N ALA A 368 5.53 24.17 -23.93
CA ALA A 368 6.92 24.61 -23.97
C ALA A 368 7.13 25.98 -23.32
N GLU A 369 6.22 26.93 -23.56
CA GLU A 369 6.24 28.26 -22.94
C GLU A 369 6.16 28.22 -21.42
N LEU A 370 5.32 27.34 -20.88
CA LEU A 370 5.21 27.12 -19.44
C LEU A 370 6.47 26.46 -18.87
N ILE A 371 7.04 25.47 -19.57
CA ILE A 371 8.29 24.82 -19.15
C ILE A 371 9.45 25.83 -19.11
N ILE A 372 9.56 26.69 -20.13
CA ILE A 372 10.60 27.70 -20.22
C ILE A 372 10.61 28.61 -18.99
N ARG A 373 9.44 29.06 -18.55
CA ARG A 373 9.26 29.95 -17.40
C ARG A 373 9.70 29.30 -16.09
N VAL A 374 9.29 28.06 -15.85
CA VAL A 374 9.72 27.32 -14.65
C VAL A 374 11.23 27.05 -14.68
N PHE A 375 11.80 26.77 -15.85
CA PHE A 375 13.26 26.61 -15.99
C PHE A 375 14.04 27.92 -15.76
N GLN A 376 13.49 29.07 -16.17
CA GLN A 376 14.09 30.37 -15.87
C GLN A 376 14.07 30.65 -14.36
N LEU A 377 12.94 30.39 -13.70
CA LEU A 377 12.84 30.49 -12.25
C LEU A 377 13.83 29.56 -11.55
N MET A 378 13.96 28.32 -12.01
CA MET A 378 14.92 27.35 -11.47
C MET A 378 16.36 27.86 -11.57
N ARG A 379 16.76 28.48 -12.70
CA ARG A 379 18.10 29.08 -12.83
C ARG A 379 18.32 30.23 -11.84
N LEU A 380 17.29 31.03 -11.60
CA LEU A 380 17.33 32.15 -10.67
C LEU A 380 17.41 31.67 -9.21
N THR A 381 16.68 30.62 -8.83
CA THR A 381 16.78 30.01 -7.50
C THR A 381 18.12 29.29 -7.30
N ASP A 382 18.59 28.56 -8.30
CA ASP A 382 19.86 27.81 -8.24
C ASP A 382 21.07 28.73 -8.02
N ALA A 383 21.06 29.92 -8.66
CA ALA A 383 22.10 30.93 -8.47
C ALA A 383 22.21 31.44 -7.03
N ARG A 384 21.15 31.30 -6.22
CA ARG A 384 21.06 31.82 -4.84
C ARG A 384 21.27 30.77 -3.76
N LEU A 385 21.24 29.48 -4.09
CA LEU A 385 21.41 28.38 -3.13
C LEU A 385 22.60 28.52 -2.16
N PRO A 386 23.75 29.11 -2.52
CA PRO A 386 24.83 29.33 -1.57
C PRO A 386 24.52 30.32 -0.44
N GLN A 387 23.49 31.16 -0.59
CA GLN A 387 23.15 32.27 0.32
C GLN A 387 21.77 32.10 0.95
N ALA A 388 20.78 31.70 0.16
CA ALA A 388 19.39 31.54 0.59
C ALA A 388 18.66 30.55 -0.33
N GLY A 389 17.78 29.75 0.25
CA GLY A 389 16.95 28.80 -0.50
C GLY A 389 15.61 28.61 0.18
N CYS A 390 14.59 28.28 -0.62
CA CYS A 390 13.25 27.97 -0.14
C CYS A 390 12.94 26.50 -0.38
N GLU A 391 12.80 25.73 0.71
CA GLU A 391 12.56 24.28 0.62
C GLU A 391 11.25 23.95 -0.11
N LYS A 392 10.18 24.70 0.17
CA LYS A 392 8.86 24.49 -0.46
C LYS A 392 8.91 24.71 -1.98
N LEU A 393 9.59 25.76 -2.42
CA LEU A 393 9.77 26.04 -3.85
C LEU A 393 10.63 24.97 -4.53
N GLU A 394 11.67 24.48 -3.86
CA GLU A 394 12.53 23.42 -4.37
C GLU A 394 11.77 22.09 -4.54
N LEU A 395 10.93 21.74 -3.57
CA LEU A 395 10.06 20.56 -3.66
C LEU A 395 9.04 20.68 -4.79
N ALA A 396 8.51 21.88 -5.05
CA ALA A 396 7.64 22.15 -6.21
C ALA A 396 8.38 21.96 -7.53
N ILE A 397 9.61 22.49 -7.65
CA ILE A 397 10.45 22.31 -8.85
C ILE A 397 10.74 20.81 -9.08
N LEU A 398 11.07 20.04 -8.04
CA LEU A 398 11.28 18.60 -8.16
C LEU A 398 10.04 17.85 -8.64
N SER A 399 8.87 18.19 -8.08
CA SER A 399 7.57 17.64 -8.54
C SER A 399 7.31 17.99 -10.01
N PHE A 400 7.58 19.22 -10.40
CA PHE A 400 7.45 19.70 -11.76
C PHE A 400 8.38 18.94 -12.74
N LEU A 401 9.64 18.70 -12.37
CA LEU A 401 10.57 17.92 -13.20
C LEU A 401 10.11 16.47 -13.36
N GLU A 402 9.51 15.88 -12.33
CA GLU A 402 8.90 14.55 -12.42
C GLU A 402 7.73 14.53 -13.42
N GLN A 403 6.91 15.58 -13.42
CA GLN A 403 5.79 15.77 -14.33
C GLN A 403 6.24 15.98 -15.79
N VAL A 404 7.26 16.81 -16.02
CA VAL A 404 7.90 16.96 -17.35
C VAL A 404 8.52 15.65 -17.82
N ARG A 405 9.14 14.87 -16.92
CA ARG A 405 9.64 13.52 -17.26
C ARG A 405 8.51 12.59 -17.68
N LYS A 406 7.40 12.53 -16.92
CA LYS A 406 6.22 11.71 -17.24
C LYS A 406 5.65 12.07 -18.61
N MET A 407 5.61 13.35 -18.95
CA MET A 407 5.24 13.81 -20.30
C MET A 407 6.12 13.20 -21.39
N ASN A 408 7.43 13.07 -21.20
CA ASN A 408 8.34 12.61 -22.26
C ASN A 408 8.44 11.09 -22.40
N ILE A 409 8.09 10.32 -21.35
CA ILE A 409 8.11 8.84 -21.38
C ILE A 409 6.97 8.25 -22.25
N SER A 410 5.87 8.98 -22.46
CA SER A 410 4.76 8.49 -23.29
C SER A 410 5.19 8.36 -24.76
N GLU A 411 5.54 7.15 -25.21
CA GLU A 411 6.08 6.81 -26.54
C GLU A 411 5.16 7.12 -27.74
N GLN A 412 3.94 7.66 -27.53
CA GLN A 412 2.91 7.72 -28.58
C GLN A 412 3.07 8.85 -29.61
N THR A 413 3.98 9.80 -29.45
CA THR A 413 4.24 10.83 -30.47
C THR A 413 5.61 11.48 -30.26
N GLN A 414 6.43 11.58 -31.31
CA GLN A 414 7.56 12.53 -31.32
C GLN A 414 6.98 13.94 -31.15
N LYS A 415 7.54 14.76 -30.24
CA LYS A 415 7.01 16.09 -29.86
C LYS A 415 7.91 17.23 -30.38
N PRO A 416 8.04 17.41 -31.70
CA PRO A 416 9.04 18.31 -32.27
C PRO A 416 8.84 19.77 -31.88
N ASN A 417 7.59 20.23 -31.70
CA ASN A 417 7.28 21.63 -31.40
C ASN A 417 7.70 22.04 -29.98
N VAL A 418 7.56 21.13 -29.00
CA VAL A 418 8.05 21.38 -27.63
C VAL A 418 9.56 21.60 -27.63
N TYR A 419 10.30 20.69 -28.25
CA TYR A 419 11.76 20.79 -28.34
C TYR A 419 12.22 21.95 -29.21
N LYS A 420 11.47 22.34 -30.25
CA LYS A 420 11.79 23.52 -31.07
C LYS A 420 11.84 24.79 -30.22
N ARG A 421 10.81 25.05 -29.40
CA ARG A 421 10.79 26.22 -28.50
C ARG A 421 11.82 26.13 -27.39
N LEU A 422 12.01 24.95 -26.79
CA LEU A 422 13.05 24.76 -25.77
C LEU A 422 14.46 24.98 -26.33
N ASN A 423 14.71 24.61 -27.59
CA ASN A 423 15.97 24.84 -28.27
C ASN A 423 16.26 26.34 -28.46
N GLU A 424 15.24 27.14 -28.78
CA GLU A 424 15.40 28.57 -29.00
C GLU A 424 15.85 29.34 -27.73
N VAL A 425 15.45 28.88 -26.53
CA VAL A 425 15.76 29.57 -25.26
C VAL A 425 16.90 28.92 -24.49
N PHE A 426 16.92 27.58 -24.40
CA PHE A 426 17.88 26.82 -23.59
C PHE A 426 18.84 25.95 -24.41
N GLY A 427 18.67 25.87 -25.74
CA GLY A 427 19.46 24.97 -26.57
C GLY A 427 19.08 23.49 -26.43
N ILE A 428 17.94 23.17 -25.83
CA ILE A 428 17.48 21.79 -25.63
C ILE A 428 16.71 21.33 -26.88
N SER A 429 17.40 20.67 -27.80
CA SER A 429 16.78 20.17 -29.05
C SER A 429 16.21 18.75 -28.95
N ASP A 430 16.51 18.00 -27.90
CA ASP A 430 16.08 16.61 -27.76
C ASP A 430 15.88 16.17 -26.30
N GLU A 431 15.37 14.96 -26.14
CA GLU A 431 15.15 14.33 -24.84
C GLU A 431 16.46 14.13 -24.07
N GLN A 432 17.57 13.85 -24.75
CA GLN A 432 18.86 13.60 -24.09
C GLN A 432 19.37 14.87 -23.39
N MET A 433 19.26 16.03 -24.04
CA MET A 433 19.61 17.31 -23.44
C MET A 433 18.66 17.70 -22.30
N LEU A 434 17.37 17.36 -22.40
CA LEU A 434 16.44 17.55 -21.29
C LEU A 434 16.82 16.69 -20.08
N LEU A 435 17.20 15.42 -20.31
CA LEU A 435 17.70 14.55 -19.25
C LEU A 435 19.00 15.08 -18.64
N SER A 436 19.91 15.66 -19.43
CA SER A 436 21.11 16.36 -18.93
C SER A 436 20.73 17.52 -18.01
N PHE A 437 19.77 18.35 -18.41
CA PHE A 437 19.26 19.46 -17.60
C PHE A 437 18.68 18.98 -16.26
N ILE A 438 17.87 17.91 -16.25
CA ILE A 438 17.32 17.31 -15.03
C ILE A 438 18.43 16.76 -14.12
N ASN A 439 19.42 16.05 -14.67
CA ASN A 439 20.53 15.51 -13.88
C ASN A 439 21.42 16.60 -13.30
N ARG A 440 21.60 17.73 -14.01
CA ARG A 440 22.31 18.89 -13.47
C ARG A 440 21.59 19.42 -12.24
N LYS A 441 20.26 19.52 -12.27
CA LYS A 441 19.47 19.92 -11.11
C LYS A 441 19.57 18.92 -9.95
N ILE A 442 19.54 17.61 -10.24
CA ILE A 442 19.77 16.56 -9.23
C ILE A 442 21.12 16.78 -8.54
N ILE A 443 22.20 17.01 -9.30
CA ILE A 443 23.54 17.26 -8.75
C ILE A 443 23.55 18.54 -7.90
N THR A 444 22.95 19.63 -8.37
CA THR A 444 22.84 20.89 -7.63
C THR A 444 22.15 20.67 -6.29
N ASN A 445 21.03 19.95 -6.28
CA ASN A 445 20.29 19.70 -5.04
C ASN A 445 21.08 18.85 -4.06
N LEU A 446 21.74 17.78 -4.53
CA LEU A 446 22.57 16.93 -3.67
C LEU A 446 23.81 17.67 -3.14
N LYS A 447 24.30 18.71 -3.82
CA LYS A 447 25.42 19.56 -3.39
C LYS A 447 25.02 20.56 -2.30
N PHE A 448 23.92 21.28 -2.49
CA PHE A 448 23.56 22.41 -1.61
C PHE A 448 22.54 22.06 -0.53
N TRP A 449 21.66 21.08 -0.76
CA TRP A 449 20.60 20.69 0.19
C TRP A 449 20.97 19.47 1.04
N GLY A 450 22.25 19.29 1.35
CA GLY A 450 22.77 18.15 2.11
C GLY A 450 22.21 17.98 3.53
N HIS A 451 21.47 18.97 4.05
CA HIS A 451 20.89 18.99 5.40
C HIS A 451 19.37 18.75 5.40
N SER A 452 18.70 18.75 4.25
CA SER A 452 17.25 18.59 4.15
C SER A 452 16.88 17.17 3.68
N GLU A 453 16.46 16.31 4.62
CA GLU A 453 16.11 14.91 4.32
C GLU A 453 14.99 14.80 3.27
N GLN A 454 14.01 15.72 3.30
CA GLN A 454 12.89 15.70 2.37
C GLN A 454 13.33 15.95 0.92
N ILE A 455 14.15 16.99 0.70
CA ILE A 455 14.67 17.34 -0.63
C ILE A 455 15.59 16.24 -1.15
N ILE A 456 16.50 15.72 -0.33
CA ILE A 456 17.39 14.61 -0.73
C ILE A 456 16.55 13.39 -1.11
N THR A 457 15.57 13.01 -0.30
CA THR A 457 14.73 11.84 -0.58
C THR A 457 13.99 12.00 -1.90
N LYS A 458 13.32 13.14 -2.13
CA LYS A 458 12.60 13.40 -3.39
C LYS A 458 13.53 13.49 -4.61
N THR A 459 14.69 14.11 -4.45
CA THR A 459 15.72 14.19 -5.50
C THR A 459 16.23 12.80 -5.89
N LEU A 460 16.50 11.93 -4.91
CA LEU A 460 16.94 10.57 -5.15
C LEU A 460 15.82 9.66 -5.67
N MET A 461 14.56 9.90 -5.30
CA MET A 461 13.41 9.24 -5.92
C MET A 461 13.34 9.56 -7.41
N LEU A 462 13.52 10.83 -7.80
CA LEU A 462 13.59 11.24 -9.20
C LEU A 462 14.75 10.54 -9.95
N LEU A 463 15.94 10.51 -9.35
CA LEU A 463 17.10 9.79 -9.92
C LEU A 463 16.84 8.28 -10.03
N SER A 464 16.23 7.67 -9.01
CA SER A 464 15.87 6.25 -9.02
C SER A 464 14.89 5.95 -10.14
N ASP A 465 13.83 6.73 -10.29
CA ASP A 465 12.82 6.55 -11.33
C ASP A 465 13.39 6.69 -12.76
N LEU A 466 14.35 7.61 -12.92
CA LEU A 466 15.12 7.76 -14.16
C LEU A 466 16.00 6.52 -14.45
N SER A 467 16.53 5.88 -13.41
CA SER A 467 17.43 4.71 -13.52
C SER A 467 16.73 3.36 -13.70
N VAL A 468 15.39 3.29 -13.67
CA VAL A 468 14.64 2.01 -13.76
C VAL A 468 14.37 1.59 -15.21
N HIS A 469 14.08 2.54 -16.11
CA HIS A 469 13.65 2.24 -17.47
C HIS A 469 14.86 2.08 -18.41
N PHE A 470 14.94 0.97 -19.15
CA PHE A 470 16.09 0.65 -20.01
C PHE A 470 16.42 1.75 -21.04
N ASN A 471 15.40 2.28 -21.73
CA ASN A 471 15.58 3.34 -22.74
C ASN A 471 16.15 4.63 -22.12
N SER A 472 15.69 5.00 -20.92
CA SER A 472 16.19 6.16 -20.18
C SER A 472 17.62 5.93 -19.73
N VAL A 473 17.93 4.78 -19.12
CA VAL A 473 19.28 4.42 -18.66
C VAL A 473 20.29 4.49 -19.81
N ARG A 474 19.95 3.99 -20.99
CA ARG A 474 20.82 4.04 -22.18
C ARG A 474 21.22 5.45 -22.60
N LYS A 475 20.30 6.41 -22.48
CA LYS A 475 20.56 7.83 -22.78
C LYS A 475 21.32 8.49 -21.63
N LEU A 476 20.93 8.19 -20.39
CA LEU A 476 21.50 8.74 -19.17
C LEU A 476 22.96 8.36 -18.96
N ALA A 477 23.32 7.09 -19.19
CA ALA A 477 24.68 6.59 -18.98
C ALA A 477 25.73 7.37 -19.79
N LYS A 478 25.35 7.99 -20.92
CA LYS A 478 26.26 8.76 -21.77
C LYS A 478 26.40 10.23 -21.38
N LEU A 479 25.64 10.71 -20.41
CA LEU A 479 25.64 12.11 -20.01
C LEU A 479 26.85 12.44 -19.13
N GLU A 480 27.44 13.61 -19.35
CA GLU A 480 28.56 14.12 -18.55
C GLU A 480 28.17 14.26 -17.07
N GLU A 481 26.94 14.68 -16.78
CA GLU A 481 26.42 14.77 -15.40
C GLU A 481 26.40 13.40 -14.69
N VAL A 482 26.02 12.35 -15.41
CA VAL A 482 25.99 10.99 -14.84
C VAL A 482 27.41 10.46 -14.67
N GLN A 483 28.30 10.69 -15.64
CA GLN A 483 29.72 10.32 -15.49
C GLN A 483 30.38 11.08 -14.34
N PHE A 484 30.02 12.34 -14.11
CA PHE A 484 30.45 13.11 -12.93
C PHE A 484 29.99 12.43 -11.64
N MET A 485 28.70 12.07 -11.51
CA MET A 485 28.22 11.37 -10.32
C MET A 485 28.89 10.01 -10.10
N LEU A 486 29.16 9.26 -11.18
CA LEU A 486 29.85 7.96 -11.10
C LEU A 486 31.31 8.12 -10.63
N THR A 487 31.98 9.21 -10.96
CA THR A 487 33.39 9.44 -10.61
C THR A 487 33.59 10.20 -9.28
N HIS A 488 32.63 11.05 -8.91
CA HIS A 488 32.76 12.01 -7.80
C HIS A 488 31.68 11.80 -6.72
N HIS A 489 31.46 10.56 -6.29
CA HIS A 489 30.45 10.19 -5.29
C HIS A 489 30.98 10.21 -3.83
N THR A 490 31.66 11.29 -3.43
CA THR A 490 32.25 11.47 -2.10
C THR A 490 31.57 12.57 -1.30
N SER A 491 31.87 12.67 0.01
CA SER A 491 31.37 13.76 0.87
C SER A 491 31.86 15.15 0.47
N GLU A 492 32.94 15.24 -0.34
CA GLU A 492 33.45 16.52 -0.87
C GLU A 492 32.47 17.14 -1.88
N HIS A 493 31.76 16.29 -2.63
CA HIS A 493 30.78 16.72 -3.62
C HIS A 493 29.35 16.58 -3.14
N PHE A 494 29.06 15.63 -2.26
CA PHE A 494 27.72 15.35 -1.75
C PHE A 494 27.74 15.30 -0.22
N PRO A 495 27.41 16.41 0.48
CA PRO A 495 27.58 16.50 1.93
C PRO A 495 26.85 15.40 2.72
N PHE A 496 25.71 14.90 2.22
CA PHE A 496 24.91 13.85 2.86
C PHE A 496 25.63 12.46 2.95
N LEU A 497 26.74 12.29 2.22
CA LEU A 497 27.60 11.10 2.28
C LEU A 497 28.60 11.16 3.44
N GLY A 498 28.78 12.33 4.06
CA GLY A 498 29.74 12.54 5.15
C GLY A 498 29.31 11.94 6.49
N THR A 499 30.26 11.88 7.43
CA THR A 499 30.03 11.48 8.84
C THR A 499 29.33 12.57 9.67
N ASN A 500 29.28 13.79 9.16
CA ASN A 500 28.57 14.91 9.81
C ASN A 500 27.04 14.80 9.69
N SER A 501 26.55 13.98 8.75
CA SER A 501 25.12 13.76 8.53
C SER A 501 24.43 13.03 9.68
N SER A 502 23.13 13.26 9.79
CA SER A 502 22.27 12.56 10.74
C SER A 502 22.07 11.09 10.33
N LEU A 503 21.75 10.21 11.29
CA LEU A 503 21.49 8.79 11.00
C LEU A 503 20.24 8.57 10.13
N THR A 504 19.33 9.55 10.07
CA THR A 504 18.15 9.52 9.21
C THR A 504 18.51 9.86 7.77
N GLU A 505 19.28 10.93 7.53
CA GLU A 505 19.84 11.28 6.21
C GLU A 505 20.63 10.14 5.58
N MET A 506 21.40 9.39 6.38
CA MET A 506 22.15 8.23 5.89
C MET A 506 21.28 7.17 5.22
N ARG A 507 19.96 7.15 5.45
CA ARG A 507 19.03 6.23 4.75
C ARG A 507 19.00 6.48 3.24
N CYS A 508 19.17 7.72 2.82
CA CYS A 508 19.19 8.14 1.42
C CYS A 508 20.36 7.52 0.63
N ARG A 509 21.47 7.22 1.32
CA ARG A 509 22.68 6.63 0.71
C ARG A 509 22.40 5.32 -0.04
N THR A 510 21.58 4.44 0.52
CA THR A 510 21.20 3.19 -0.16
C THR A 510 20.50 3.46 -1.48
N MET A 511 19.57 4.43 -1.53
CA MET A 511 18.86 4.77 -2.77
C MET A 511 19.82 5.38 -3.80
N PHE A 512 20.72 6.26 -3.36
CA PHE A 512 21.74 6.86 -4.23
C PHE A 512 22.62 5.81 -4.90
N TYR A 513 23.24 4.91 -4.13
CA TYR A 513 24.09 3.85 -4.70
C TYR A 513 23.31 2.79 -5.48
N THR A 514 22.03 2.56 -5.18
CA THR A 514 21.17 1.73 -6.04
C THR A 514 20.97 2.37 -7.41
N SER A 515 20.69 3.67 -7.47
CA SER A 515 20.53 4.39 -8.74
C SER A 515 21.85 4.45 -9.52
N LEU A 516 22.96 4.78 -8.86
CA LEU A 516 24.29 4.78 -9.50
C LEU A 516 24.70 3.38 -9.98
N GLY A 517 24.44 2.34 -9.18
CA GLY A 517 24.72 0.97 -9.58
C GLY A 517 23.97 0.57 -10.85
N ARG A 518 22.67 0.94 -10.99
CA ARG A 518 21.92 0.70 -12.24
C ARG A 518 22.53 1.42 -13.44
N LEU A 519 22.97 2.67 -13.27
CA LEU A 519 23.59 3.47 -14.32
C LEU A 519 24.97 2.93 -14.71
N LEU A 520 25.77 2.51 -13.73
CA LEU A 520 27.09 1.90 -13.95
C LEU A 520 26.97 0.61 -14.75
N MET A 521 26.04 -0.27 -14.38
CA MET A 521 25.87 -1.59 -15.01
C MET A 521 25.50 -1.55 -16.49
N PHE A 522 24.99 -0.42 -16.99
CA PHE A 522 24.57 -0.31 -18.38
C PHE A 522 25.74 -0.46 -19.37
N ASP A 523 26.86 0.21 -19.12
CA ASP A 523 28.05 0.20 -20.00
C ASP A 523 29.24 -0.55 -19.38
N LEU A 524 29.07 -1.24 -18.24
CA LEU A 524 30.18 -1.89 -17.55
C LEU A 524 30.71 -3.13 -18.28
N GLY A 525 29.82 -4.02 -18.74
CA GLY A 525 30.23 -5.27 -19.38
C GLY A 525 31.18 -6.10 -18.50
N GLU A 526 32.41 -6.31 -18.99
CA GLU A 526 33.51 -7.00 -18.30
C GLU A 526 34.67 -6.05 -17.93
N ASP A 527 34.44 -4.73 -17.94
CA ASP A 527 35.47 -3.71 -17.64
C ASP A 527 35.75 -3.63 -16.13
N GLU A 528 36.71 -4.43 -15.68
CA GLU A 528 37.15 -4.49 -14.29
C GLU A 528 37.77 -3.16 -13.82
N GLU A 529 38.57 -2.50 -14.65
CA GLU A 529 39.26 -1.26 -14.29
C GLU A 529 38.26 -0.14 -13.96
N ARG A 530 37.22 0.00 -14.78
CA ARG A 530 36.15 0.96 -14.54
C ARG A 530 35.39 0.65 -13.25
N PHE A 531 35.15 -0.64 -12.97
CA PHE A 531 34.48 -1.05 -11.73
C PHE A 531 35.30 -0.73 -10.50
N TYR A 532 36.60 -1.08 -10.49
CA TYR A 532 37.48 -0.78 -9.36
C TYR A 532 37.74 0.72 -9.19
N SER A 533 37.82 1.48 -10.30
CA SER A 533 37.88 2.94 -10.25
C SER A 533 36.67 3.55 -9.55
N PHE A 534 35.48 3.04 -9.83
CA PHE A 534 34.25 3.42 -9.11
C PHE A 534 34.33 3.05 -7.62
N LEU A 535 34.97 1.94 -7.24
CA LEU A 535 35.07 1.52 -5.84
C LEU A 535 36.15 2.25 -5.03
N ASN A 536 37.11 2.93 -5.67
CA ASN A 536 38.24 3.59 -5.00
C ASN A 536 37.85 4.47 -3.79
N PRO A 537 36.79 5.30 -3.83
CA PRO A 537 36.39 6.08 -2.66
C PRO A 537 35.97 5.22 -1.46
N LEU A 538 35.33 4.07 -1.71
CA LEU A 538 34.96 3.10 -0.68
C LEU A 538 36.19 2.34 -0.17
N THR A 539 37.13 1.99 -1.05
CA THR A 539 38.44 1.40 -0.70
C THR A 539 39.18 2.29 0.30
N ASN A 540 39.29 3.59 0.01
CA ASN A 540 39.96 4.56 0.90
C ASN A 540 39.27 4.65 2.29
N GLN A 541 37.94 4.54 2.33
CA GLN A 541 37.20 4.51 3.60
C GLN A 541 37.46 3.22 4.38
N PHE A 542 37.52 2.06 3.74
CA PHE A 542 37.88 0.80 4.42
C PHE A 542 39.32 0.84 4.94
N GLU A 543 40.27 1.31 4.13
CA GLU A 543 41.68 1.38 4.51
C GLU A 543 41.94 2.35 5.67
N SER A 544 41.22 3.47 5.73
CA SER A 544 41.29 4.40 6.88
C SER A 544 40.68 3.84 8.15
N LEU A 545 39.65 2.98 8.04
CA LEU A 545 39.00 2.34 9.20
C LEU A 545 39.73 1.10 9.71
N GLY A 546 40.45 0.38 8.83
CA GLY A 546 41.15 -0.86 9.15
C GLY A 546 42.00 -0.79 10.42
N PRO A 547 42.95 0.18 10.53
CA PRO A 547 43.77 0.34 11.73
C PRO A 547 42.96 0.60 13.01
N VAL A 548 41.86 1.37 12.91
CA VAL A 548 41.03 1.77 14.06
C VAL A 548 40.19 0.61 14.60
N LEU A 549 39.64 -0.24 13.72
CA LEU A 549 38.80 -1.37 14.10
C LEU A 549 39.60 -2.60 14.57
N MET A 550 40.85 -2.71 14.10
CA MET A 550 41.74 -3.83 14.40
C MET A 550 42.63 -3.58 15.62
N ASP A 551 42.70 -2.35 16.14
CA ASP A 551 43.34 -2.06 17.42
C ASP A 551 42.45 -2.50 18.59
N ALA A 552 42.98 -3.37 19.45
CA ALA A 552 42.27 -3.89 20.62
C ALA A 552 42.11 -2.87 21.76
N ASN A 553 42.90 -1.79 21.75
CA ASN A 553 42.96 -0.81 22.85
C ASN A 553 42.18 0.48 22.59
N SER A 554 41.69 0.71 21.37
CA SER A 554 40.88 1.89 21.03
C SER A 554 39.39 1.58 21.22
N PHE A 555 38.70 2.31 22.10
CA PHE A 555 37.24 2.30 22.11
C PHE A 555 36.77 3.01 20.84
N PRO A 556 35.88 2.41 20.05
CA PRO A 556 35.69 2.90 18.69
C PRO A 556 34.86 4.20 18.69
N ASN A 557 35.40 5.22 18.00
CA ASN A 557 34.86 6.58 17.91
C ASN A 557 33.48 6.62 17.22
N GLU A 558 32.63 7.61 17.55
CA GLU A 558 31.33 7.85 16.88
C GLU A 558 31.51 8.13 15.38
N GLU A 559 32.65 8.67 14.96
CA GLU A 559 33.00 8.82 13.54
C GLU A 559 33.18 7.47 12.83
N ALA A 560 33.90 6.52 13.46
CA ALA A 560 34.11 5.18 12.91
C ALA A 560 32.79 4.41 12.81
N LYS A 561 31.93 4.57 13.82
CA LYS A 561 30.56 4.04 13.83
C LYS A 561 29.75 4.55 12.64
N LYS A 562 29.70 5.87 12.45
CA LYS A 562 28.98 6.50 11.33
C LYS A 562 29.56 6.11 9.96
N ALA A 563 30.87 5.99 9.85
CA ALA A 563 31.53 5.53 8.62
C ALA A 563 31.13 4.09 8.26
N ILE A 564 31.10 3.16 9.22
CA ILE A 564 30.63 1.79 9.00
C ILE A 564 29.15 1.73 8.61
N ILE A 565 28.30 2.53 9.27
CA ILE A 565 26.88 2.64 8.89
C ILE A 565 26.75 3.11 7.44
N GLY A 566 27.55 4.10 7.05
CA GLY A 566 27.64 4.61 5.69
C GLY A 566 28.04 3.53 4.69
N LEU A 567 29.20 2.91 4.89
CA LEU A 567 29.73 1.84 4.04
C LEU A 567 28.74 0.69 3.88
N ALA A 568 28.12 0.22 4.97
CA ALA A 568 27.15 -0.86 4.91
C ALA A 568 25.91 -0.49 4.06
N ARG A 569 25.48 0.78 4.09
CA ARG A 569 24.35 1.27 3.30
C ARG A 569 24.70 1.50 1.83
N ASP A 570 25.90 1.99 1.55
CA ASP A 570 26.43 2.24 0.22
C ASP A 570 26.58 0.92 -0.53
N LEU A 571 27.29 -0.04 0.08
CA LEU A 571 27.48 -1.38 -0.47
C LEU A 571 26.16 -2.12 -0.67
N ARG A 572 25.21 -1.96 0.26
CA ARG A 572 23.89 -2.57 0.11
C ARG A 572 23.16 -1.96 -1.09
N GLY A 573 23.26 -0.65 -1.25
CA GLY A 573 22.69 0.07 -2.39
C GLY A 573 23.28 -0.41 -3.70
N LEU A 574 24.62 -0.54 -3.77
CA LEU A 574 25.37 -1.00 -4.93
C LEU A 574 25.13 -2.47 -5.28
N ALA A 575 25.03 -3.35 -4.29
CA ALA A 575 24.81 -4.78 -4.49
C ALA A 575 23.40 -5.12 -5.01
N GLN A 576 22.42 -4.23 -4.78
CA GLN A 576 21.03 -4.44 -5.16
C GLN A 576 20.79 -4.52 -6.70
N PRO A 577 21.36 -3.61 -7.52
CA PRO A 577 21.25 -3.67 -8.98
C PRO A 577 22.17 -4.67 -9.67
N LEU A 578 23.13 -5.31 -8.98
CA LEU A 578 24.01 -6.33 -9.56
C LEU A 578 23.23 -7.65 -9.76
N THR A 579 22.51 -7.75 -10.88
CA THR A 579 21.74 -8.95 -11.27
C THR A 579 22.54 -9.91 -12.14
N SER A 580 23.57 -9.42 -12.82
CA SER A 580 24.47 -10.22 -13.65
C SER A 580 25.62 -10.81 -12.83
N ARG A 581 26.13 -11.96 -13.27
CA ARG A 581 27.17 -12.71 -12.56
C ARG A 581 28.52 -11.98 -12.53
N VAL A 582 28.95 -11.41 -13.66
CA VAL A 582 30.30 -10.82 -13.80
C VAL A 582 30.51 -9.64 -12.84
N PRO A 583 29.68 -8.58 -12.84
CA PRO A 583 29.85 -7.46 -11.91
C PRO A 583 29.66 -7.85 -10.43
N TYR A 584 28.79 -8.83 -10.16
CA TYR A 584 28.66 -9.37 -8.82
C TYR A 584 29.93 -10.10 -8.36
N THR A 585 30.59 -10.82 -9.27
CA THR A 585 31.86 -11.52 -8.98
C THR A 585 32.95 -10.50 -8.68
N MET A 586 33.08 -9.44 -9.49
CA MET A 586 34.03 -8.34 -9.22
C MET A 586 33.81 -7.72 -7.82
N LEU A 587 32.54 -7.45 -7.44
CA LEU A 587 32.23 -6.94 -6.10
C LEU A 587 32.61 -7.94 -5.00
N PHE A 588 32.32 -9.22 -5.21
CA PHE A 588 32.65 -10.26 -4.24
C PHE A 588 34.17 -10.41 -4.06
N GLU A 589 34.93 -10.42 -5.15
CA GLU A 589 36.39 -10.54 -5.12
C GLU A 589 37.02 -9.35 -4.39
N TRP A 590 36.54 -8.13 -4.68
CA TRP A 590 36.95 -6.92 -3.95
C TRP A 590 36.66 -7.01 -2.44
N LEU A 591 35.46 -7.46 -2.05
CA LEU A 591 35.06 -7.58 -0.65
C LEU A 591 35.83 -8.68 0.11
N TYR A 592 36.10 -9.80 -0.57
CA TYR A 592 36.66 -11.00 0.05
C TYR A 592 38.19 -10.97 0.10
N TYR A 593 38.86 -10.68 -1.01
CA TYR A 593 40.33 -10.76 -1.07
C TYR A 593 41.04 -9.60 -0.37
N SER A 594 40.36 -8.48 -0.16
CA SER A 594 40.86 -7.32 0.60
C SER A 594 40.46 -7.34 2.08
N ASP A 595 39.91 -8.45 2.58
CA ASP A 595 39.52 -8.64 3.99
C ASP A 595 38.48 -7.63 4.54
N TYR A 596 37.66 -7.01 3.68
CA TYR A 596 36.63 -6.05 4.11
C TYR A 596 35.43 -6.71 4.79
N LEU A 597 35.05 -7.93 4.41
CA LEU A 597 33.99 -8.69 5.09
C LEU A 597 34.32 -8.97 6.57
N PRO A 598 35.52 -9.47 6.92
CA PRO A 598 35.97 -9.55 8.31
C PRO A 598 35.86 -8.24 9.09
N MET A 599 36.19 -7.08 8.49
CA MET A 599 36.07 -5.78 9.17
C MET A 599 34.61 -5.45 9.54
N LEU A 600 33.67 -5.73 8.64
CA LEU A 600 32.24 -5.54 8.90
C LEU A 600 31.71 -6.48 9.99
N ILE A 601 32.21 -7.73 10.01
CA ILE A 601 31.89 -8.70 11.06
C ILE A 601 32.43 -8.22 12.41
N ARG A 602 33.67 -7.72 12.45
CA ARG A 602 34.28 -7.13 13.66
C ARG A 602 33.50 -5.93 14.16
N ALA A 603 32.95 -5.09 13.29
CA ALA A 603 32.09 -4.00 13.69
C ALA A 603 30.81 -4.51 14.40
N VAL A 604 30.17 -5.55 13.89
CA VAL A 604 29.00 -6.16 14.56
C VAL A 604 29.39 -6.77 15.92
N GLU A 605 30.59 -7.29 16.04
CA GLU A 605 31.13 -7.74 17.32
C GLU A 605 31.27 -6.57 18.32
N LEU A 606 31.85 -5.44 17.93
CA LEU A 606 32.06 -4.29 18.81
C LEU A 606 30.74 -3.61 19.23
N TRP A 607 29.80 -3.44 18.29
CA TRP A 607 28.54 -2.71 18.50
C TRP A 607 27.30 -3.62 18.52
N ALA A 608 27.42 -4.86 19.02
CA ALA A 608 26.31 -5.81 19.02
C ALA A 608 25.02 -5.31 19.70
N HIS A 609 25.15 -4.39 20.65
CA HIS A 609 24.05 -3.77 21.40
C HIS A 609 23.38 -2.60 20.67
N ASP A 610 23.96 -2.08 19.58
CA ASP A 610 23.45 -0.92 18.84
C ASP A 610 22.83 -1.33 17.49
N PRO A 611 21.49 -1.27 17.35
CA PRO A 611 20.79 -1.56 16.10
C PRO A 611 21.15 -0.63 14.94
N ALA A 612 21.64 0.58 15.22
CA ALA A 612 22.02 1.55 14.19
C ALA A 612 23.17 1.03 13.33
N VAL A 613 24.10 0.26 13.92
CA VAL A 613 25.25 -0.36 13.23
C VAL A 613 24.91 -1.77 12.74
N THR A 614 24.32 -2.60 13.61
CA THR A 614 24.08 -4.01 13.30
C THR A 614 23.06 -4.19 12.18
N THR A 615 21.98 -3.39 12.16
CA THR A 615 20.93 -3.54 11.14
C THR A 615 21.42 -3.29 9.71
N PRO A 616 22.15 -2.19 9.39
CA PRO A 616 22.73 -1.99 8.06
C PRO A 616 23.66 -3.12 7.61
N VAL A 617 24.56 -3.60 8.48
CA VAL A 617 25.51 -4.66 8.14
C VAL A 617 24.78 -5.99 7.89
N LEU A 618 23.85 -6.37 8.78
CA LEU A 618 23.03 -7.58 8.57
C LEU A 618 22.23 -7.50 7.26
N LYS A 619 21.68 -6.32 6.93
CA LYS A 619 20.94 -6.12 5.68
C LYS A 619 21.83 -6.14 4.44
N LEU A 620 23.08 -5.71 4.54
CA LEU A 620 24.07 -5.87 3.47
C LEU A 620 24.32 -7.36 3.21
N PHE A 621 24.59 -8.15 4.23
CA PHE A 621 24.78 -9.61 4.08
C PHE A 621 23.54 -10.31 3.54
N ALA A 622 22.34 -9.89 3.99
CA ALA A 622 21.08 -10.42 3.47
C ALA A 622 20.92 -10.14 1.97
N GLU A 623 21.38 -8.98 1.51
CA GLU A 623 21.38 -8.59 0.10
C GLU A 623 22.44 -9.36 -0.68
N LEU A 624 23.69 -9.48 -0.20
CA LEU A 624 24.77 -10.23 -0.88
C LEU A 624 24.34 -11.68 -1.15
N LEU A 625 23.82 -12.38 -0.14
CA LEU A 625 23.37 -13.78 -0.25
C LEU A 625 22.09 -13.98 -1.08
N HIS A 626 21.39 -12.90 -1.44
CA HIS A 626 20.16 -13.01 -2.19
C HIS A 626 20.43 -13.30 -3.67
N CYS A 627 20.13 -14.53 -4.11
CA CYS A 627 20.30 -14.93 -5.50
C CYS A 627 19.13 -14.41 -6.38
N ARG A 628 19.19 -13.15 -6.81
CA ARG A 628 18.30 -12.65 -7.88
C ARG A 628 18.80 -13.15 -9.23
N THR A 629 17.88 -13.60 -10.09
CA THR A 629 18.15 -13.92 -11.51
C THR A 629 19.41 -14.76 -11.72
N GLN A 630 19.64 -15.75 -10.86
CA GLN A 630 20.76 -16.71 -10.94
C GLN A 630 22.17 -16.11 -10.79
N ARG A 631 22.34 -14.89 -10.28
CA ARG A 631 23.67 -14.24 -10.16
C ARG A 631 24.73 -15.02 -9.37
N LEU A 632 24.28 -15.86 -8.42
CA LEU A 632 25.13 -16.75 -7.62
C LEU A 632 25.17 -18.20 -8.15
N GLN A 633 24.31 -18.57 -9.10
CA GLN A 633 24.29 -19.91 -9.69
C GLN A 633 25.40 -19.99 -10.77
N GLY A 634 26.64 -20.16 -10.30
CA GLY A 634 27.79 -20.38 -11.16
C GLY A 634 28.02 -21.87 -11.48
N ASN A 635 28.97 -22.12 -12.39
CA ASN A 635 29.51 -23.47 -12.62
C ASN A 635 29.97 -24.10 -11.29
N VAL A 636 29.79 -25.41 -11.15
CA VAL A 636 30.14 -26.24 -9.97
C VAL A 636 31.57 -26.00 -9.44
N SER A 637 32.44 -25.39 -10.25
CA SER A 637 33.83 -25.07 -9.95
C SER A 637 34.06 -23.76 -9.16
N SER A 638 33.07 -22.88 -8.99
CA SER A 638 33.29 -21.59 -8.29
C SER A 638 33.16 -21.73 -6.76
N PRO A 639 34.18 -21.35 -5.97
CA PRO A 639 34.12 -21.42 -4.51
C PRO A 639 33.31 -20.26 -3.87
N MET A 640 32.90 -19.26 -4.65
CA MET A 640 32.28 -18.02 -4.17
C MET A 640 31.08 -18.27 -3.23
N GLY A 641 30.19 -19.19 -3.60
CA GLY A 641 29.02 -19.51 -2.78
C GLY A 641 29.38 -20.07 -1.40
N ILE A 642 30.39 -20.94 -1.34
CA ILE A 642 30.87 -21.57 -0.10
C ILE A 642 31.55 -20.52 0.80
N LEU A 643 32.41 -19.69 0.22
CA LEU A 643 33.13 -18.64 0.94
C LEU A 643 32.18 -17.60 1.53
N LEU A 644 31.21 -17.14 0.73
CA LEU A 644 30.19 -16.18 1.19
C LEU A 644 29.31 -16.77 2.30
N PHE A 645 28.94 -18.05 2.19
CA PHE A 645 28.20 -18.74 3.26
C PHE A 645 29.00 -18.83 4.56
N ARG A 646 30.32 -19.07 4.49
CA ARG A 646 31.18 -19.12 5.66
C ARG A 646 31.24 -17.78 6.39
N GLU A 647 31.43 -16.67 5.68
CA GLU A 647 31.43 -15.33 6.29
C GLU A 647 30.05 -14.95 6.87
N ALA A 648 28.96 -15.25 6.15
CA ALA A 648 27.62 -15.02 6.67
C ALA A 648 27.30 -15.85 7.92
N SER A 649 27.78 -17.10 7.98
CA SER A 649 27.63 -17.98 9.15
C SER A 649 28.38 -17.43 10.35
N LYS A 650 29.63 -16.95 10.17
CA LYS A 650 30.39 -16.26 11.23
C LYS A 650 29.64 -15.06 11.78
N LEU A 651 29.10 -14.21 10.89
CA LEU A 651 28.31 -13.03 11.26
C LEU A 651 27.09 -13.41 12.12
N ILE A 652 26.30 -14.39 11.67
CA ILE A 652 25.11 -14.86 12.41
C ILE A 652 25.50 -15.43 13.77
N CYS A 653 26.57 -16.23 13.85
CA CYS A 653 27.04 -16.80 15.13
C CYS A 653 27.50 -15.71 16.12
N ILE A 654 28.26 -14.71 15.66
CA ILE A 654 28.74 -13.60 16.50
C ILE A 654 27.56 -12.77 17.01
N TYR A 655 26.68 -12.34 16.11
CA TYR A 655 25.51 -11.54 16.48
C TYR A 655 24.54 -12.33 17.36
N GLY A 656 24.23 -13.57 16.98
CA GLY A 656 23.31 -14.46 17.68
C GLY A 656 23.74 -14.74 19.12
N ASN A 657 25.01 -15.06 19.34
CA ASN A 657 25.52 -15.29 20.70
C ASN A 657 25.40 -14.07 21.60
N ARG A 658 25.58 -12.85 21.07
CA ARG A 658 25.46 -11.62 21.87
C ARG A 658 24.02 -11.19 22.09
N ILE A 659 23.18 -11.26 21.06
CA ILE A 659 21.79 -10.77 21.13
C ILE A 659 20.89 -11.66 22.00
N LEU A 660 21.19 -12.96 22.10
CA LEU A 660 20.47 -13.90 22.96
C LEU A 660 20.62 -13.59 24.46
N HIS A 661 21.70 -12.92 24.84
CA HIS A 661 22.00 -12.52 26.22
C HIS A 661 21.67 -11.05 26.51
N LEU A 662 21.12 -10.31 25.54
CA LEU A 662 20.76 -8.92 25.70
C LEU A 662 19.39 -8.78 26.38
N ASP A 663 19.37 -8.18 27.56
CA ASP A 663 18.15 -7.79 28.26
C ASP A 663 17.61 -6.47 27.68
N VAL A 664 16.36 -6.50 27.20
CA VAL A 664 15.72 -5.37 26.52
C VAL A 664 14.34 -5.11 27.13
N PRO A 665 13.98 -3.85 27.44
CA PRO A 665 12.62 -3.48 27.84
C PRO A 665 11.58 -3.89 26.78
N ARG A 666 10.36 -4.26 27.20
CA ARG A 666 9.28 -4.69 26.29
C ARG A 666 9.01 -3.67 25.18
N ASP A 667 9.00 -2.38 25.52
CA ASP A 667 8.71 -1.29 24.58
C ASP A 667 9.74 -1.15 23.46
N GLN A 668 10.97 -1.64 23.67
CA GLN A 668 12.08 -1.57 22.69
C GLN A 668 12.50 -2.96 22.17
N GLN A 669 11.73 -4.00 22.50
CA GLN A 669 12.02 -5.39 22.15
C GLN A 669 12.12 -5.59 20.63
N TYR A 670 11.22 -4.96 19.86
CA TYR A 670 11.27 -5.04 18.40
C TYR A 670 12.52 -4.37 17.79
N PRO A 671 12.77 -3.06 17.99
CA PRO A 671 13.90 -2.40 17.35
C PRO A 671 15.27 -2.90 17.82
N MET A 672 15.43 -3.28 19.09
CA MET A 672 16.73 -3.67 19.63
C MET A 672 17.08 -5.13 19.42
N ARG A 673 16.09 -6.04 19.42
CA ARG A 673 16.34 -7.49 19.39
C ARG A 673 15.65 -8.18 18.21
N LEU A 674 14.32 -8.13 18.12
CA LEU A 674 13.58 -8.94 17.14
C LEU A 674 13.87 -8.56 15.69
N LYS A 675 14.09 -7.28 15.41
CA LYS A 675 14.40 -6.78 14.06
C LYS A 675 15.71 -7.36 13.52
N GLY A 676 16.76 -7.41 14.34
CA GLY A 676 18.04 -7.99 13.94
C GLY A 676 17.92 -9.50 13.70
N ILE A 677 17.22 -10.21 14.59
CA ILE A 677 16.92 -11.65 14.44
C ILE A 677 16.14 -11.93 13.15
N SER A 678 15.12 -11.11 12.82
CA SER A 678 14.36 -11.20 11.56
C SER A 678 15.26 -11.05 10.33
N VAL A 679 16.26 -10.17 10.37
CA VAL A 679 17.23 -10.05 9.28
C VAL A 679 18.14 -11.27 9.23
N CYS A 680 18.63 -11.80 10.37
CA CYS A 680 19.41 -13.05 10.40
C CYS A 680 18.64 -14.24 9.78
N PHE A 681 17.34 -14.35 10.04
CA PHE A 681 16.50 -15.37 9.40
C PHE A 681 16.42 -15.17 7.88
N THR A 682 16.38 -13.92 7.43
CA THR A 682 16.41 -13.60 6.00
C THR A 682 17.75 -13.96 5.36
N ILE A 683 18.87 -13.66 6.03
CA ILE A 683 20.23 -14.06 5.61
C ILE A 683 20.29 -15.58 5.43
N LEU A 684 19.89 -16.33 6.46
CA LEU A 684 19.95 -17.79 6.45
C LEU A 684 19.02 -18.39 5.40
N LYS A 685 17.80 -17.87 5.27
CA LYS A 685 16.84 -18.30 4.24
C LYS A 685 17.38 -18.08 2.83
N ASN A 686 18.04 -16.94 2.58
CA ASN A 686 18.64 -16.65 1.27
C ASN A 686 19.87 -17.52 0.98
N ALA A 687 20.63 -17.87 2.01
CA ALA A 687 21.78 -18.77 1.92
C ALA A 687 21.38 -20.22 1.61
N LEU A 688 20.41 -20.76 2.36
CA LEU A 688 19.98 -22.16 2.21
C LEU A 688 19.17 -22.36 0.92
N GLY A 689 18.14 -21.52 0.69
CA GLY A 689 17.24 -21.65 -0.47
C GLY A 689 17.80 -21.10 -1.80
N GLY A 690 19.06 -20.69 -1.85
CA GLY A 690 19.68 -20.08 -3.03
C GLY A 690 20.15 -21.07 -4.10
N ASN A 691 20.26 -22.35 -3.75
CA ASN A 691 20.74 -23.43 -4.62
C ASN A 691 22.15 -23.21 -5.23
N TYR A 692 23.00 -22.38 -4.62
CA TYR A 692 24.37 -22.12 -5.07
C TYR A 692 25.46 -22.71 -4.15
N VAL A 693 25.07 -23.29 -3.01
CA VAL A 693 25.99 -23.98 -2.09
C VAL A 693 25.63 -25.45 -2.00
N ASN A 694 26.61 -26.33 -2.24
CA ASN A 694 26.45 -27.74 -1.94
C ASN A 694 26.83 -28.01 -0.48
N PHE A 695 25.84 -28.03 0.40
CA PHE A 695 26.04 -28.21 1.84
C PHE A 695 26.65 -29.57 2.24
N GLY A 696 26.60 -30.58 1.36
CA GLY A 696 27.26 -31.86 1.60
C GLY A 696 28.78 -31.75 1.69
N VAL A 697 29.36 -30.71 1.10
CA VAL A 697 30.81 -30.43 1.11
C VAL A 697 31.32 -30.19 2.53
N PHE A 698 30.59 -29.43 3.35
CA PHE A 698 31.02 -29.13 4.73
C PHE A 698 31.22 -30.42 5.55
N LYS A 699 30.31 -31.37 5.43
CA LYS A 699 30.40 -32.67 6.10
C LYS A 699 31.54 -33.54 5.55
N LEU A 700 31.86 -33.45 4.26
CA LEU A 700 32.97 -34.19 3.65
C LEU A 700 34.34 -33.68 4.11
N TYR A 701 34.48 -32.36 4.33
CA TYR A 701 35.73 -31.72 4.75
C TYR A 701 35.85 -31.54 6.27
N GLY A 702 34.84 -31.94 7.06
CA GLY A 702 34.85 -31.78 8.52
C GLY A 702 34.72 -30.31 8.97
N ASP A 703 34.01 -29.49 8.20
CA ASP A 703 33.76 -28.07 8.51
C ASP A 703 32.41 -27.92 9.23
N ASP A 704 32.45 -27.52 10.51
CA ASP A 704 31.27 -27.39 11.38
C ASP A 704 30.48 -26.09 11.15
N THR A 705 30.82 -25.29 10.13
CA THR A 705 30.18 -23.99 9.86
C THR A 705 28.65 -24.09 9.77
N LEU A 706 28.13 -25.09 9.05
CA LEU A 706 26.69 -25.29 8.87
C LEU A 706 26.00 -25.67 10.19
N ASP A 707 26.59 -26.57 10.96
CA ASP A 707 26.01 -27.03 12.22
C ASP A 707 25.99 -25.91 13.26
N ASN A 708 27.06 -25.10 13.33
CA ASN A 708 27.15 -23.95 14.21
C ASN A 708 26.05 -22.90 13.92
N VAL A 709 25.86 -22.52 12.66
CA VAL A 709 24.85 -21.50 12.31
C VAL A 709 23.43 -22.01 12.52
N LEU A 710 23.16 -23.28 12.22
CA LEU A 710 21.85 -23.89 12.43
C LEU A 710 21.52 -24.01 13.94
N ASN A 711 22.50 -24.34 14.78
CA ASN A 711 22.34 -24.38 16.23
C ASN A 711 22.01 -22.99 16.81
N ILE A 712 22.71 -21.95 16.36
CA ILE A 712 22.39 -20.56 16.78
C ILE A 712 21.03 -20.12 16.25
N ALA A 713 20.67 -20.48 15.02
CA ALA A 713 19.35 -20.20 14.45
C ALA A 713 18.23 -20.86 15.26
N ALA A 714 18.40 -22.12 15.68
CA ALA A 714 17.47 -22.81 16.56
C ALA A 714 17.30 -22.09 17.91
N LYS A 715 18.40 -21.67 18.55
CA LYS A 715 18.34 -20.87 19.79
C LYS A 715 17.60 -19.54 19.58
N MET A 716 17.83 -18.84 18.47
CA MET A 716 17.10 -17.60 18.14
C MET A 716 15.61 -17.85 17.91
N ILE A 717 15.24 -18.92 17.20
CA ILE A 717 13.84 -19.35 16.98
C ILE A 717 13.13 -19.58 18.32
N MET A 718 13.79 -20.26 19.26
CA MET A 718 13.25 -20.56 20.58
C MET A 718 13.17 -19.34 21.51
N SER A 719 13.95 -18.30 21.23
CA SER A 719 14.03 -17.11 22.09
C SER A 719 12.89 -16.11 21.86
N ILE A 720 12.12 -16.26 20.77
CA ILE A 720 11.00 -15.39 20.41
C ILE A 720 9.76 -15.83 21.20
N GLN A 721 8.93 -14.90 21.67
CA GLN A 721 7.66 -15.27 22.26
C GLN A 721 6.61 -15.46 21.17
N GLN A 722 5.75 -16.47 21.30
CA GLN A 722 4.75 -16.77 20.28
C GLN A 722 3.75 -15.61 20.06
N ASN A 723 3.50 -14.77 21.07
CA ASN A 723 2.62 -13.61 20.93
C ASN A 723 3.26 -12.50 20.07
N ASP A 724 4.59 -12.34 20.12
CA ASP A 724 5.32 -11.38 19.29
C ASP A 724 5.16 -11.68 17.79
N LEU A 725 4.95 -12.95 17.43
CA LEU A 725 4.69 -13.36 16.04
C LEU A 725 3.33 -12.86 15.52
N LEU A 726 2.36 -12.64 16.41
CA LEU A 726 1.05 -12.09 16.03
C LEU A 726 1.10 -10.55 15.98
N GLU A 727 1.89 -9.92 16.85
CA GLU A 727 2.03 -8.46 16.94
C GLU A 727 2.90 -7.87 15.81
N TYR A 728 3.95 -8.59 15.37
CA TYR A 728 4.93 -8.08 14.40
C TYR A 728 4.92 -8.86 13.05
N PRO A 729 4.16 -8.42 12.03
CA PRO A 729 4.02 -9.15 10.76
C PRO A 729 5.33 -9.39 10.00
N LYS A 730 6.26 -8.44 10.06
CA LYS A 730 7.58 -8.57 9.40
C LYS A 730 8.44 -9.66 10.04
N LEU A 731 8.40 -9.78 11.37
CA LEU A 731 9.07 -10.85 12.10
C LEU A 731 8.47 -12.20 11.72
N ALA A 732 7.13 -12.31 11.76
CA ALA A 732 6.41 -13.52 11.41
C ALA A 732 6.73 -13.99 10.00
N SER A 733 6.73 -13.07 9.02
CA SER A 733 7.11 -13.35 7.64
C SER A 733 8.53 -13.91 7.55
N SER A 734 9.53 -13.27 8.15
CA SER A 734 10.92 -13.78 8.14
C SER A 734 11.05 -15.13 8.84
N TYR A 735 10.37 -15.31 9.97
CA TYR A 735 10.38 -16.53 10.79
C TYR A 735 9.81 -17.73 10.03
N PHE A 736 8.58 -17.62 9.51
CA PHE A 736 7.93 -18.71 8.80
C PHE A 736 8.60 -18.98 7.45
N ASN A 737 9.14 -17.97 6.77
CA ASN A 737 9.89 -18.19 5.52
C ASN A 737 11.19 -19.00 5.76
N LEU A 738 11.90 -18.76 6.87
CA LEU A 738 13.06 -19.57 7.24
C LEU A 738 12.64 -21.01 7.57
N LEU A 739 11.61 -21.19 8.41
CA LEU A 739 11.11 -22.53 8.76
C LEU A 739 10.66 -23.31 7.52
N ASN A 740 10.03 -22.64 6.55
CA ASN A 740 9.64 -23.27 5.29
C ASN A 740 10.86 -23.78 4.51
N CYS A 741 11.89 -22.96 4.36
CA CYS A 741 13.16 -23.37 3.73
C CYS A 741 13.79 -24.57 4.46
N LEU A 742 13.90 -24.51 5.80
CA LEU A 742 14.42 -25.62 6.61
C LEU A 742 13.59 -26.89 6.46
N SER A 743 12.26 -26.79 6.42
CA SER A 743 11.37 -27.94 6.29
C SER A 743 11.45 -28.62 4.92
N GLN A 744 11.73 -27.86 3.86
CA GLN A 744 11.78 -28.39 2.49
C GLN A 744 13.15 -29.00 2.16
N GLU A 745 14.23 -28.32 2.53
CA GLU A 745 15.59 -28.66 2.09
C GLU A 745 16.44 -29.32 3.19
N HIS A 746 16.17 -29.00 4.46
CA HIS A 746 16.99 -29.42 5.62
C HIS A 746 16.17 -30.12 6.72
N ILE A 747 15.15 -30.88 6.34
CA ILE A 747 14.23 -31.54 7.29
C ILE A 747 14.94 -32.47 8.29
N SER A 748 16.08 -33.05 7.91
CA SER A 748 16.90 -33.88 8.80
C SER A 748 17.46 -33.10 9.99
N PHE A 749 17.76 -31.82 9.82
CA PHE A 749 18.19 -30.95 10.92
C PHE A 749 17.02 -30.70 11.89
N LEU A 750 15.83 -30.37 11.37
CA LEU A 750 14.63 -30.21 12.20
C LEU A 750 14.28 -31.49 12.98
N ALA A 751 14.51 -32.67 12.38
CA ALA A 751 14.32 -33.95 13.04
C ALA A 751 15.37 -34.25 14.12
N GLY A 752 16.57 -33.65 14.02
CA GLY A 752 17.65 -33.78 15.00
C GLY A 752 17.59 -32.78 16.17
N LEU A 753 16.64 -31.85 16.17
CA LEU A 753 16.45 -30.88 17.25
C LEU A 753 16.00 -31.55 18.56
N GLU A 754 16.26 -30.87 19.68
CA GLU A 754 15.76 -31.30 20.98
C GLU A 754 14.21 -31.34 21.01
N PRO A 755 13.61 -32.27 21.78
CA PRO A 755 12.16 -32.46 21.82
C PRO A 755 11.36 -31.17 22.08
N GLY A 756 11.79 -30.37 23.05
CA GLY A 756 11.12 -29.12 23.41
C GLY A 756 11.17 -28.07 22.29
N ALA A 757 12.24 -28.04 21.50
CA ALA A 757 12.35 -27.13 20.38
C ALA A 757 11.42 -27.50 19.23
N PHE A 758 11.24 -28.80 18.97
CA PHE A 758 10.29 -29.27 17.97
C PHE A 758 8.84 -28.99 18.37
N VAL A 759 8.47 -29.21 19.64
CA VAL A 759 7.13 -28.87 20.16
C VAL A 759 6.84 -27.38 20.00
N TYR A 760 7.78 -26.52 20.35
CA TYR A 760 7.64 -25.07 20.17
C TYR A 760 7.40 -24.66 18.71
N ILE A 761 8.05 -25.30 17.74
CA ILE A 761 7.82 -25.05 16.31
C ILE A 761 6.39 -25.46 15.93
N LEU A 762 5.90 -26.61 16.40
CA LEU A 762 4.52 -27.03 16.14
C LEU A 762 3.50 -26.07 16.76
N GLU A 763 3.68 -25.65 18.02
CA GLU A 763 2.82 -24.65 18.64
C GLU A 763 2.80 -23.32 17.87
N SER A 764 3.96 -22.88 17.39
CA SER A 764 4.10 -21.68 16.57
C SER A 764 3.33 -21.81 15.24
N LEU A 765 3.33 -22.99 14.61
CA LEU A 765 2.51 -23.26 13.42
C LEU A 765 1.01 -23.23 13.72
N SER A 766 0.60 -23.76 14.88
CA SER A 766 -0.81 -23.74 15.30
C SER A 766 -1.33 -22.32 15.46
N LYS A 767 -0.52 -21.42 16.06
CA LYS A 767 -0.82 -19.99 16.14
C LYS A 767 -0.71 -19.27 14.78
N GLY A 768 0.16 -19.75 13.89
CA GLY A 768 0.24 -19.28 12.50
C GLY A 768 -1.06 -19.48 11.72
N PHE A 769 -1.83 -20.55 12.01
CA PHE A 769 -3.13 -20.77 11.38
C PHE A 769 -4.22 -19.80 11.85
N THR A 770 -4.02 -19.12 12.99
CA THR A 770 -4.93 -18.06 13.46
C THR A 770 -4.56 -16.66 12.94
N ALA A 771 -3.46 -16.52 12.18
CA ALA A 771 -3.02 -15.24 11.66
C ALA A 771 -3.96 -14.71 10.55
N LEU A 772 -4.20 -13.39 10.55
CA LEU A 772 -5.04 -12.71 9.54
C LEU A 772 -4.39 -12.68 8.14
N ASP A 773 -3.06 -12.75 8.05
CA ASP A 773 -2.33 -12.70 6.79
C ASP A 773 -2.38 -14.06 6.07
N SER A 774 -3.02 -14.05 4.90
CA SER A 774 -3.15 -15.21 4.01
C SER A 774 -1.80 -15.80 3.59
N THR A 775 -0.76 -14.98 3.45
CA THR A 775 0.58 -15.42 3.02
C THR A 775 1.22 -16.29 4.08
N ILE A 776 1.17 -15.84 5.34
CA ILE A 776 1.70 -16.59 6.49
C ILE A 776 0.96 -17.92 6.63
N TYR A 777 -0.36 -17.90 6.49
CA TYR A 777 -1.18 -19.11 6.54
C TYR A 777 -0.76 -20.15 5.50
N ILE A 778 -0.56 -19.73 4.24
CA ILE A 778 -0.11 -20.59 3.15
C ILE A 778 1.27 -21.19 3.47
N THR A 779 2.20 -20.38 3.97
CA THR A 779 3.54 -20.83 4.35
C THR A 779 3.49 -21.85 5.50
N CYS A 780 2.64 -21.64 6.51
CA CYS A 780 2.43 -22.61 7.60
C CYS A 780 1.90 -23.96 7.09
N CYS A 781 0.98 -23.95 6.12
CA CYS A 781 0.48 -25.18 5.50
C CYS A 781 1.59 -25.95 4.77
N SER A 782 2.48 -25.23 4.06
CA SER A 782 3.63 -25.81 3.36
C SER A 782 4.63 -26.43 4.34
N ILE A 783 4.96 -25.71 5.44
CA ILE A 783 5.84 -26.24 6.49
C ILE A 783 5.26 -27.52 7.08
N LEU A 784 3.97 -27.48 7.44
CA LEU A 784 3.29 -28.62 8.03
C LEU A 784 3.33 -29.83 7.08
N ASP A 785 2.99 -29.66 5.79
CA ASP A 785 3.02 -30.72 4.78
C ASP A 785 4.39 -31.38 4.67
N SER A 786 5.47 -30.59 4.64
CA SER A 786 6.84 -31.09 4.59
C SER A 786 7.18 -31.94 5.83
N ILE A 787 6.86 -31.45 7.04
CA ILE A 787 7.14 -32.13 8.30
C ILE A 787 6.39 -33.46 8.38
N ILE A 788 5.06 -33.45 8.16
CA ILE A 788 4.25 -34.66 8.27
C ILE A 788 4.50 -35.66 7.15
N SER A 789 4.81 -35.18 5.92
CA SER A 789 5.23 -36.05 4.82
C SER A 789 6.53 -36.79 5.16
N TYR A 790 7.45 -36.12 5.84
CA TYR A 790 8.68 -36.73 6.32
C TYR A 790 8.41 -37.77 7.42
N ILE A 791 7.59 -37.43 8.42
CA ILE A 791 7.17 -38.36 9.48
C ILE A 791 6.54 -39.62 8.88
N PHE A 792 5.60 -39.45 7.93
CA PHE A 792 4.93 -40.57 7.27
C PHE A 792 5.92 -41.49 6.53
N LYS A 793 6.88 -40.92 5.78
CA LYS A 793 7.92 -41.69 5.09
C LYS A 793 8.82 -42.46 6.07
N GLN A 794 9.20 -41.86 7.20
CA GLN A 794 10.01 -42.53 8.22
C GLN A 794 9.26 -43.67 8.92
N LEU A 795 7.95 -43.51 9.16
CA LEU A 795 7.10 -44.56 9.72
C LEU A 795 6.89 -45.73 8.75
N GLN A 796 6.76 -45.46 7.44
CA GLN A 796 6.70 -46.51 6.42
C GLN A 796 8.01 -47.33 6.35
N LEU A 797 9.17 -46.68 6.51
CA LEU A 797 10.47 -47.36 6.57
C LEU A 797 10.60 -48.28 7.80
N LYS A 798 9.92 -47.98 8.92
CA LYS A 798 9.83 -48.89 10.08
C LYS A 798 8.95 -50.13 9.81
N MET A 799 7.98 -50.05 8.91
CA MET A 799 7.02 -51.14 8.60
C MET A 799 7.45 -52.05 7.44
N SER A 800 8.33 -51.60 6.55
CA SER A 800 8.77 -52.41 5.39
C SER A 800 9.81 -53.47 5.79
N THR A 801 9.34 -54.64 6.22
CA THR A 801 10.09 -55.89 6.33
C THR A 801 10.26 -56.54 4.96
N PHE A 802 11.25 -56.11 4.16
CA PHE A 802 11.73 -56.87 2.99
C PHE A 802 13.16 -57.38 3.25
N PRO A 803 13.45 -58.69 3.19
CA PRO A 803 14.74 -59.25 3.62
C PRO A 803 15.98 -58.93 2.75
N ASN A 804 15.83 -58.39 1.54
CA ASN A 804 16.92 -58.43 0.55
C ASN A 804 17.22 -57.08 -0.15
N LYS A 805 17.59 -56.06 0.62
CA LYS A 805 18.51 -54.99 0.18
C LYS A 805 19.01 -54.25 1.43
N LYS A 806 20.32 -54.35 1.72
CA LYS A 806 20.99 -53.56 2.77
C LYS A 806 20.80 -52.07 2.46
N LEU A 807 19.81 -51.40 3.05
CA LEU A 807 19.64 -49.96 2.92
C LEU A 807 19.14 -49.35 4.25
N ARG A 808 20.02 -48.57 4.89
CA ARG A 808 19.80 -47.58 5.95
C ARG A 808 18.96 -48.01 7.16
N SER A 809 19.62 -48.49 8.21
CA SER A 809 19.07 -48.47 9.58
C SER A 809 18.61 -47.05 9.94
N LEU A 810 17.46 -46.90 10.61
CA LEU A 810 17.06 -45.62 11.22
C LEU A 810 18.21 -45.12 12.10
N THR A 811 18.61 -43.86 11.93
CA THR A 811 19.54 -43.23 12.85
C THR A 811 18.88 -43.10 14.23
N PRO A 812 19.63 -43.23 15.34
CA PRO A 812 19.09 -43.13 16.70
C PRO A 812 18.36 -41.80 16.97
N GLU A 813 18.79 -40.72 16.31
CA GLU A 813 18.13 -39.41 16.31
C GLU A 813 16.71 -39.47 15.73
N ASN A 814 16.52 -40.14 14.59
CA ASN A 814 15.20 -40.32 13.98
C ASN A 814 14.26 -41.20 14.83
N ALA A 815 14.82 -42.10 15.64
CA ALA A 815 14.02 -42.91 16.56
C ALA A 815 13.47 -42.06 17.72
N ARG A 816 14.30 -41.21 18.33
CA ARG A 816 13.87 -40.25 19.37
C ARG A 816 12.86 -39.24 18.82
N PHE A 817 13.10 -38.72 17.63
CA PHE A 817 12.16 -37.83 16.93
C PHE A 817 10.76 -38.45 16.80
N LEU A 818 10.68 -39.71 16.37
CA LEU A 818 9.40 -40.41 16.24
C LEU A 818 8.72 -40.69 17.60
N GLU A 819 9.46 -40.83 18.69
CA GLU A 819 8.90 -40.96 20.04
C GLU A 819 8.30 -39.64 20.52
N VAL A 820 8.98 -38.51 20.29
CA VAL A 820 8.48 -37.16 20.61
C VAL A 820 7.21 -36.83 19.83
N VAL A 821 7.15 -37.18 18.55
CA VAL A 821 5.96 -37.01 17.71
C VAL A 821 4.78 -37.86 18.21
N LYS A 822 5.06 -39.08 18.69
CA LYS A 822 4.02 -39.92 19.32
C LYS A 822 3.52 -39.32 20.64
N MET A 823 4.42 -38.78 21.46
CA MET A 823 4.06 -38.16 22.74
C MET A 823 3.27 -36.86 22.59
N ASN A 824 3.46 -36.12 21.49
CA ASN A 824 2.76 -34.86 21.22
C ASN A 824 1.74 -34.98 20.08
N SER A 825 1.15 -36.17 19.91
CA SER A 825 0.21 -36.43 18.82
C SER A 825 -1.05 -35.55 18.87
N ASP A 826 -1.40 -35.06 20.07
CA ASP A 826 -2.54 -34.17 20.31
C ASP A 826 -2.42 -32.85 19.54
N ILE A 827 -1.21 -32.30 19.41
CA ILE A 827 -0.99 -31.03 18.68
C ILE A 827 -1.29 -31.20 17.19
N LEU A 828 -0.81 -32.29 16.58
CA LEU A 828 -1.06 -32.60 15.16
C LEU A 828 -2.54 -32.96 14.91
N GLN A 829 -3.18 -33.64 15.85
CA GLN A 829 -4.62 -33.92 15.83
C GLN A 829 -5.45 -32.62 15.93
N ASN A 830 -5.06 -31.70 16.81
CA ASN A 830 -5.69 -30.38 16.91
C ASN A 830 -5.52 -29.56 15.63
N MET A 831 -4.32 -29.56 15.03
CA MET A 831 -4.10 -28.93 13.71
C MET A 831 -4.98 -29.55 12.62
N MET A 832 -5.18 -30.87 12.62
CA MET A 832 -6.10 -31.53 11.68
C MET A 832 -7.53 -31.03 11.85
N SER A 833 -7.98 -30.87 13.10
CA SER A 833 -9.30 -30.32 13.42
C SER A 833 -9.41 -28.86 12.94
N THR A 834 -8.43 -28.01 13.25
CA THR A 834 -8.40 -26.61 12.80
C THR A 834 -8.42 -26.49 11.28
N LEU A 835 -7.61 -27.27 10.56
CA LEU A 835 -7.61 -27.29 9.10
C LEU A 835 -8.94 -27.77 8.53
N MET A 836 -9.54 -28.82 9.09
CA MET A 836 -10.84 -29.32 8.64
C MET A 836 -11.94 -28.28 8.89
N ASN A 837 -11.99 -27.66 10.07
CA ASN A 837 -12.93 -26.60 10.40
C ASN A 837 -12.76 -25.39 9.46
N ASN A 838 -11.51 -25.01 9.15
CA ASN A 838 -11.21 -23.93 8.21
C ASN A 838 -11.58 -24.27 6.74
N VAL A 839 -11.53 -25.55 6.35
CA VAL A 839 -12.00 -26.01 5.03
C VAL A 839 -13.53 -26.02 4.95
N MET A 840 -14.19 -26.41 6.05
CA MET A 840 -15.66 -26.43 6.15
C MET A 840 -16.26 -25.03 6.37
N ALA A 841 -15.46 -24.05 6.80
CA ALA A 841 -15.88 -22.66 6.90
C ALA A 841 -16.21 -22.08 5.51
N GLU A 842 -17.26 -21.25 5.45
CA GLU A 842 -17.81 -20.77 4.17
C GLU A 842 -16.79 -19.88 3.40
N ASP A 843 -15.88 -19.16 4.09
CA ASP A 843 -14.86 -18.26 3.51
C ASP A 843 -13.44 -18.89 3.41
N CYS A 844 -13.31 -20.09 2.86
CA CYS A 844 -11.99 -20.71 2.64
C CYS A 844 -11.25 -20.09 1.43
N LYS A 845 -10.38 -19.09 1.67
CA LYS A 845 -9.51 -18.48 0.63
C LYS A 845 -8.32 -19.36 0.22
N ASN A 846 -7.81 -20.19 1.14
CA ASN A 846 -6.56 -20.94 0.98
C ASN A 846 -6.74 -22.46 0.78
N GLN A 847 -7.85 -22.86 0.16
CA GLN A 847 -8.26 -24.27 0.00
C GLN A 847 -7.16 -25.16 -0.60
N TRP A 848 -6.46 -24.66 -1.62
CA TRP A 848 -5.41 -25.42 -2.29
C TRP A 848 -4.23 -25.72 -1.36
N SER A 849 -3.88 -24.80 -0.48
CA SER A 849 -2.75 -24.96 0.44
C SER A 849 -3.06 -25.87 1.63
N MET A 850 -4.30 -25.88 2.12
CA MET A 850 -4.73 -26.74 3.25
C MET A 850 -4.85 -28.23 2.90
N SER A 851 -5.15 -28.52 1.63
CA SER A 851 -5.41 -29.89 1.16
C SER A 851 -4.23 -30.86 1.34
N LYS A 852 -3.01 -30.43 0.99
CA LYS A 852 -1.81 -31.26 1.04
C LYS A 852 -1.49 -31.71 2.46
N PRO A 853 -1.40 -30.81 3.46
CA PRO A 853 -1.15 -31.25 4.83
C PRO A 853 -2.31 -32.06 5.42
N LEU A 854 -3.56 -31.71 5.09
CA LEU A 854 -4.74 -32.42 5.59
C LEU A 854 -4.75 -33.90 5.14
N LEU A 855 -4.42 -34.19 3.89
CA LEU A 855 -4.31 -35.58 3.40
C LEU A 855 -3.34 -36.40 4.25
N VAL A 856 -2.14 -35.85 4.49
CA VAL A 856 -1.09 -36.59 5.19
C VAL A 856 -1.42 -36.76 6.67
N LEU A 857 -2.10 -35.79 7.29
CA LEU A 857 -2.63 -35.92 8.65
C LEU A 857 -3.69 -37.02 8.74
N ILE A 858 -4.62 -37.10 7.77
CA ILE A 858 -5.64 -38.15 7.71
C ILE A 858 -4.98 -39.54 7.61
N LEU A 859 -3.97 -39.68 6.75
CA LEU A 859 -3.23 -40.94 6.58
C LEU A 859 -2.37 -41.34 7.81
N LEU A 860 -1.99 -40.36 8.64
CA LEU A 860 -1.24 -40.59 9.88
C LEU A 860 -2.16 -40.96 11.06
N TYR A 861 -3.34 -40.33 11.14
CA TYR A 861 -4.27 -40.44 12.27
C TYR A 861 -5.68 -40.83 11.82
N GLU A 862 -5.81 -41.98 11.14
CA GLU A 862 -7.08 -42.48 10.58
C GLU A 862 -8.18 -42.66 11.65
N ASP A 863 -7.82 -43.16 12.84
CA ASP A 863 -8.77 -43.38 13.95
C ASP A 863 -9.30 -42.07 14.53
N TYR A 864 -8.44 -41.07 14.67
CA TYR A 864 -8.85 -39.73 15.12
C TYR A 864 -9.69 -39.03 14.05
N PHE A 865 -9.36 -39.18 12.77
CA PHE A 865 -10.18 -38.66 11.66
C PHE A 865 -11.58 -39.29 11.65
N ARG A 866 -11.69 -40.59 11.93
CA ARG A 866 -13.00 -41.26 12.06
C ARG A 866 -13.82 -40.67 13.22
N THR A 867 -13.18 -40.44 14.36
CA THR A 867 -13.82 -39.81 15.53
C THR A 867 -14.25 -38.36 15.22
N LEU A 868 -13.41 -37.60 14.52
CA LEU A 868 -13.71 -36.24 14.08
C LEU A 868 -14.88 -36.22 13.08
N LYS A 869 -14.90 -37.14 12.11
CA LYS A 869 -16.01 -37.33 11.16
C LYS A 869 -17.32 -37.60 11.92
N GLU A 870 -17.31 -38.52 12.88
CA GLU A 870 -18.50 -38.85 13.67
C GLU A 870 -19.00 -37.66 14.51
N ASN A 871 -18.10 -36.90 15.13
CA ASN A 871 -18.45 -35.70 15.89
C ASN A 871 -19.05 -34.61 15.00
N ILE A 872 -18.47 -34.38 13.81
CA ILE A 872 -19.00 -33.41 12.83
C ILE A 872 -20.37 -33.88 12.33
N LEU A 873 -20.56 -35.17 12.05
CA LEU A 873 -21.85 -35.72 11.63
C LEU A 873 -22.93 -35.56 12.72
N ARG A 874 -22.61 -35.87 13.98
CA ARG A 874 -23.54 -35.71 15.11
C ARG A 874 -23.92 -34.25 15.36
N ALA A 875 -23.03 -33.31 15.04
CA ALA A 875 -23.29 -31.88 15.15
C ALA A 875 -24.21 -31.34 14.04
N GLN A 876 -24.48 -32.11 12.98
CA GLN A 876 -25.38 -31.71 11.90
C GLN A 876 -26.82 -32.21 12.12
N PRO A 877 -27.85 -31.49 11.63
CA PRO A 877 -29.25 -31.93 11.66
C PRO A 877 -29.44 -33.30 11.01
N ILE A 878 -30.35 -34.13 11.53
CA ILE A 878 -30.59 -35.53 11.13
C ILE A 878 -30.75 -35.71 9.61
N GLU A 879 -31.46 -34.79 8.95
CA GLU A 879 -31.69 -34.79 7.50
C GLU A 879 -30.40 -34.58 6.66
N LYS A 880 -29.39 -33.92 7.24
CA LYS A 880 -28.10 -33.61 6.59
C LYS A 880 -27.02 -34.64 6.89
N GLN A 881 -27.22 -35.49 7.89
CA GLN A 881 -26.20 -36.47 8.31
C GLN A 881 -25.89 -37.48 7.21
N GLN A 882 -26.89 -37.95 6.47
CA GLN A 882 -26.69 -38.91 5.38
C GLN A 882 -25.91 -38.30 4.20
N ILE A 883 -26.26 -37.08 3.78
CA ILE A 883 -25.58 -36.38 2.68
C ILE A 883 -24.14 -36.03 3.09
N MET A 884 -23.93 -35.53 4.30
CA MET A 884 -22.60 -35.22 4.83
C MET A 884 -21.73 -36.48 4.96
N ALA A 885 -22.32 -37.62 5.35
CA ALA A 885 -21.59 -38.89 5.43
C ALA A 885 -21.09 -39.34 4.04
N GLN A 886 -21.92 -39.18 3.02
CA GLN A 886 -21.57 -39.45 1.63
C GLN A 886 -20.49 -38.49 1.11
N CYS A 887 -20.56 -37.19 1.41
CA CYS A 887 -19.50 -36.24 1.08
C CYS A 887 -18.15 -36.66 1.67
N PHE A 888 -18.11 -37.12 2.93
CA PHE A 888 -16.88 -37.63 3.56
C PHE A 888 -16.37 -38.94 2.94
N GLU A 889 -17.24 -39.76 2.33
CA GLU A 889 -16.83 -40.95 1.57
C GLU A 889 -16.24 -40.54 0.21
N ASP A 890 -16.88 -39.60 -0.48
CA ASP A 890 -16.39 -39.03 -1.75
C ASP A 890 -15.05 -38.32 -1.56
N LEU A 891 -14.84 -37.68 -0.40
CA LEU A 891 -13.57 -37.05 -0.05
C LEU A 891 -12.39 -38.04 -0.12
N MET A 892 -12.59 -39.26 0.38
CA MET A 892 -11.56 -40.32 0.44
C MET A 892 -11.57 -41.25 -0.78
N ASN A 893 -12.44 -41.01 -1.76
CA ASN A 893 -12.64 -41.91 -2.88
C ASN A 893 -11.39 -42.00 -3.78
N GLY A 894 -10.86 -43.22 -3.88
CA GLY A 894 -9.70 -43.56 -4.71
C GLY A 894 -8.37 -42.98 -4.22
N ILE A 895 -8.25 -42.68 -2.92
CA ILE A 895 -7.00 -42.27 -2.27
C ILE A 895 -6.25 -43.51 -1.80
N GLU A 896 -4.98 -43.61 -2.17
CA GLU A 896 -4.09 -44.68 -1.72
C GLU A 896 -3.32 -44.27 -0.46
N ARG A 897 -2.80 -45.24 0.32
CA ARG A 897 -1.98 -44.97 1.51
C ARG A 897 -0.54 -44.59 1.15
N ASN A 898 -0.38 -43.53 0.36
CA ASN A 898 0.92 -42.99 -0.04
C ASN A 898 0.89 -41.46 -0.16
N VAL A 899 2.06 -40.83 -0.09
CA VAL A 899 2.23 -39.37 -0.15
C VAL A 899 2.74 -38.95 -1.54
N SER A 900 2.33 -39.68 -2.59
CA SER A 900 2.75 -39.37 -3.97
C SER A 900 2.08 -38.08 -4.47
N THR A 901 2.74 -37.38 -5.38
CA THR A 901 2.23 -36.11 -5.94
C THR A 901 0.87 -36.30 -6.62
N LYS A 902 0.70 -37.41 -7.34
CA LYS A 902 -0.57 -37.80 -7.99
C LYS A 902 -1.70 -38.01 -6.97
N ASN A 903 -1.40 -38.64 -5.84
CA ASN A 903 -2.40 -38.87 -4.79
C ASN A 903 -2.79 -37.57 -4.07
N LYS A 904 -1.82 -36.67 -3.83
CA LYS A 904 -2.09 -35.31 -3.32
C LYS A 904 -2.97 -34.49 -4.28
N GLU A 905 -2.70 -34.54 -5.59
CA GLU A 905 -3.51 -33.87 -6.63
C GLU A 905 -4.94 -34.40 -6.70
N LYS A 906 -5.11 -35.72 -6.58
CA LYS A 906 -6.44 -36.34 -6.53
C LYS A 906 -7.23 -35.90 -5.31
N PHE A 907 -6.60 -35.86 -4.13
CA PHE A 907 -7.25 -35.34 -2.92
C PHE A 907 -7.64 -33.87 -3.03
N ILE A 908 -6.81 -33.03 -3.67
CA ILE A 908 -7.15 -31.62 -3.93
C ILE A 908 -8.47 -31.51 -4.71
N HIS A 909 -8.65 -32.35 -5.73
CA HIS A 909 -9.87 -32.38 -6.51
C HIS A 909 -11.06 -32.84 -5.67
N ASN A 910 -10.90 -33.95 -4.93
CA ASN A 910 -11.95 -34.48 -4.04
C ASN A 910 -12.36 -33.47 -2.95
N LEU A 911 -11.39 -32.75 -2.34
CA LEU A 911 -11.65 -31.72 -1.34
C LEU A 911 -12.41 -30.53 -1.94
N SER A 912 -12.17 -30.22 -3.21
CA SER A 912 -12.88 -29.16 -3.93
C SER A 912 -14.33 -29.52 -4.22
N SER A 913 -14.60 -30.78 -4.57
CA SER A 913 -15.96 -31.30 -4.70
C SER A 913 -16.64 -31.37 -3.34
N PHE A 914 -15.98 -31.94 -2.32
CA PHE A 914 -16.46 -31.99 -0.94
C PHE A 914 -16.92 -30.62 -0.44
N ARG A 915 -16.10 -29.57 -0.59
CA ARG A 915 -16.50 -28.22 -0.16
C ARG A 915 -17.68 -27.69 -0.96
N ARG A 916 -17.69 -27.89 -2.28
CA ARG A 916 -18.81 -27.46 -3.13
C ARG A 916 -20.12 -28.07 -2.66
N ASP A 917 -20.11 -29.37 -2.34
CA ASP A 917 -21.27 -30.11 -1.91
C ASP A 917 -21.70 -29.71 -0.49
N VAL A 918 -20.74 -29.50 0.42
CA VAL A 918 -20.97 -29.00 1.78
C VAL A 918 -21.52 -27.57 1.78
N VAL A 919 -21.05 -26.69 0.90
CA VAL A 919 -21.53 -25.30 0.77
C VAL A 919 -22.91 -25.24 0.09
N ASN A 920 -23.18 -26.15 -0.85
CA ASN A 920 -24.45 -26.24 -1.57
C ASN A 920 -25.55 -27.00 -0.81
N LEU A 921 -25.27 -27.54 0.38
CA LEU A 921 -26.30 -28.11 1.24
C LEU A 921 -27.37 -27.04 1.53
N PRO A 922 -28.66 -27.27 1.16
CA PRO A 922 -29.70 -26.27 1.35
C PRO A 922 -29.81 -25.88 2.83
N LYS A 923 -29.75 -24.58 3.12
CA LYS A 923 -30.20 -24.04 4.42
C LYS A 923 -31.74 -24.03 4.35
N MET A 924 -32.43 -24.71 5.27
CA MET A 924 -33.89 -24.68 5.27
C MET A 924 -34.36 -23.23 5.44
N SER A 925 -35.18 -22.82 4.48
CA SER A 925 -36.26 -21.86 4.65
C SER A 925 -37.40 -22.53 5.40
N ASN A 926 -37.97 -21.82 6.37
CA ASN A 926 -39.28 -22.02 7.01
C ASN A 926 -39.66 -23.41 7.50
N TYR A 927 -39.70 -23.60 8.83
CA TYR A 927 -40.79 -24.33 9.49
C TYR A 927 -41.24 -23.63 10.77
N SER A 928 -42.48 -23.13 10.72
CA SER A 928 -43.44 -22.89 11.82
C SER A 928 -42.99 -22.13 13.06
N ALA A 929 -43.12 -20.81 13.00
CA ALA A 929 -43.43 -19.99 14.17
C ALA A 929 -44.85 -20.31 14.66
N GLU A 930 -45.01 -21.32 15.52
CA GLU A 930 -46.27 -21.48 16.28
C GLU A 930 -46.17 -22.24 17.62
N ASN A 931 -44.99 -22.68 18.07
CA ASN A 931 -44.85 -23.42 19.35
C ASN A 931 -43.87 -22.82 20.38
N SER A 932 -43.48 -21.55 20.24
CA SER A 932 -42.63 -20.85 21.21
C SER A 932 -43.38 -19.80 22.06
N TYR A 933 -44.68 -19.98 22.24
CA TYR A 933 -45.51 -19.22 23.19
C TYR A 933 -46.08 -20.13 24.29
N GLN A 934 -45.25 -20.95 24.92
CA GLN A 934 -45.53 -21.61 26.20
C GLN A 934 -44.21 -22.23 26.65
N ILE A 935 -43.47 -21.55 27.53
CA ILE A 935 -42.37 -22.07 28.40
C ILE A 935 -41.62 -20.90 29.09
N TYR A 936 -41.78 -19.64 28.66
CA TYR A 936 -41.18 -18.47 29.33
C TYR A 936 -42.11 -17.75 30.32
N SER A 937 -42.97 -18.50 31.01
CA SER A 937 -43.84 -17.96 32.07
C SER A 937 -43.87 -18.87 33.29
N GLU A 938 -42.70 -19.22 33.83
CA GLU A 938 -42.59 -19.67 35.22
C GLU A 938 -41.11 -19.67 35.64
N ASN A 939 -40.86 -19.15 36.84
CA ASN A 939 -39.58 -19.10 37.56
C ASN A 939 -38.65 -17.90 37.29
N ASN A 940 -39.14 -16.71 37.67
CA ASN A 940 -38.30 -15.67 38.27
C ASN A 940 -39.00 -15.11 39.52
N TYR A 941 -38.81 -15.78 40.66
CA TYR A 941 -39.00 -15.22 42.01
C TYR A 941 -38.05 -15.94 42.96
N SER A 942 -36.94 -15.30 43.32
CA SER A 942 -36.56 -15.08 44.73
C SER A 942 -35.10 -14.62 44.83
N VAL A 943 -34.96 -13.35 45.16
CA VAL A 943 -33.82 -12.70 45.81
C VAL A 943 -33.50 -13.40 47.14
N SER A 944 -32.22 -13.60 47.50
CA SER A 944 -31.62 -13.05 48.73
C SER A 944 -30.26 -13.67 49.12
N VAL A 945 -29.35 -12.74 49.47
CA VAL A 945 -28.05 -12.82 50.18
C VAL A 945 -26.81 -13.18 49.36
#